data_AF-A0A072U174-F1
#
_entry.id   AF-A0A072U174-F1
#
_cell.length_a   1.000
_cell.length_b   1.000
_cell.length_c   1.000
_cell.angle_alpha   90.00
_cell.angle_beta   90.00
_cell.angle_gamma   90.00
#
_symmetry.space_group_name_H-M   'P 1'
#
loop_
_entity.id
_entity.type
_entity.pdbx_description
1 polymer ?
#
loop_
_entity_poly.entity_id
_entity_poly.type
_entity_poly.pdbx_seq_one_letter_code
_entity_poly.pdbx_strand_id
1 'polypeptide(L)'
;MTESKQDTPLLAPLSSRILPDFKKSVKLKYVKLGYHYLITHGMYLFLSPLVVLIAAQLSTFSLNDIYDIWENLQYNLVSVIICSTLLVFLSTFYFMTCPRPVYLVNFSCYNPEESRKCTNRIFMDHSRASGFFTEENLDFQRKILERSGLGENTYLPEAVLSIPPNPSMKEARKEAEATTVKPKDIGILIVNCSLFCPTPSLSAMIINHYKLRGNIMSYNLGGMGCSAGIISIDLAKELLQVHPNSYALVVSMENITLNWYPGNDRSKLVSNCLFRMGGAAILLSNRISDRRRSKYQLVHTVRTNKGADDKCFSCVTQEEDDNGKVGVTLSKDLMAVAGDALKTNITTLGPLVLPTSEQLLFFATLVGKKLFKMKIKPYIPDFKLAFEHFCIHAGGRAVLDELEKNLKLSPWHMEPSRMTLYRFGNTSSSSLWYELAYTEANGRIKKGDRTWQIAFGSGFKCNSAVWKALRTINPAKEKNPWIDEIHQFPVVVVELVELDECKSSSGHEVWFAEFRRNLFSCGSDDTHLLLTGGAEEILRIYDLNRPDATPKEVDKSPGSVRSVAWLHSDQTILSSCTDMGGVRLWDVRTGKIVQTLDTKSPMTSAEVSQDGCYITTADGSTVKFWYANHYGLVKSYDMPCNVESASLEPKFGNKFVAGGEDLWVHVFYFHRAMRLHTQVHQFQLSPLQSMTCNKGYHGPVHCVRFSPGGESYASGSEDGTIRIWQTGPLAHDESEGLSPNGTLEKEKANAEEEVHYLKKRM
;
A
#
# COMPACT_ATOMS: atom_id res chain seq x y z
N MET A 1 56.70 27.53 8.91
CA MET A 1 55.51 28.26 9.37
C MET A 1 54.59 28.49 8.19
N THR A 2 53.50 27.73 8.10
CA THR A 2 52.23 28.07 7.41
C THR A 2 51.31 26.87 7.61
N GLU A 3 50.25 27.03 8.40
CA GLU A 3 49.31 25.95 8.70
C GLU A 3 48.35 25.74 7.53
N SER A 4 48.17 24.50 7.08
CA SER A 4 47.08 24.13 6.17
C SER A 4 45.85 23.74 6.99
N LYS A 5 44.80 24.57 6.97
CA LYS A 5 43.52 24.22 7.57
C LYS A 5 42.92 22.97 6.91
N GLN A 6 42.47 22.03 7.73
CA GLN A 6 41.56 20.98 7.29
C GLN A 6 40.14 21.56 7.24
N ASP A 7 39.53 21.60 6.05
CA ASP A 7 38.11 21.88 5.91
C ASP A 7 37.31 20.59 6.16
N THR A 8 36.66 20.53 7.32
CA THR A 8 35.72 19.45 7.66
C THR A 8 34.48 19.57 6.76
N PRO A 9 34.07 18.51 6.02
CA PRO A 9 32.85 18.58 5.22
C PRO A 9 31.63 18.69 6.15
N LEU A 10 30.96 19.84 6.10
CA LEU A 10 29.69 20.07 6.78
C LEU A 10 28.67 19.00 6.37
N LEU A 11 28.10 18.28 7.35
CA LEU A 11 27.01 17.35 7.09
C LEU A 11 25.86 18.10 6.41
N ALA A 12 25.53 17.70 5.18
CA ALA A 12 24.27 18.08 4.57
C ALA A 12 23.12 17.49 5.41
N PRO A 13 22.05 18.26 5.70
CA PRO A 13 20.94 17.76 6.47
C PRO A 13 20.27 16.60 5.73
N LEU A 14 19.94 15.54 6.47
CA LEU A 14 19.24 14.34 5.99
C LEU A 14 18.00 14.74 5.16
N SER A 15 18.07 14.54 3.84
CA SER A 15 16.95 14.81 2.96
C SER A 15 15.82 13.84 3.27
N SER A 16 14.65 14.38 3.60
CA SER A 16 13.47 13.60 3.98
C SER A 16 13.06 12.60 2.89
N ARG A 17 12.52 11.45 3.31
CA ARG A 17 12.08 10.33 2.47
C ARG A 17 10.79 10.62 1.66
N ILE A 18 10.55 11.89 1.30
CA ILE A 18 9.29 12.40 0.77
C ILE A 18 9.51 12.86 -0.67
N LEU A 19 8.49 12.76 -1.54
CA LEU A 19 8.56 13.38 -2.86
C LEU A 19 8.87 14.88 -2.75
N PRO A 20 9.62 15.45 -3.71
CA PRO A 20 9.80 16.89 -3.77
C PRO A 20 8.43 17.55 -3.93
N ASP A 21 8.07 18.41 -2.97
CA ASP A 21 6.82 19.17 -2.98
C ASP A 21 6.61 19.80 -4.36
N PHE A 22 5.55 19.33 -5.05
CA PHE A 22 5.25 19.61 -6.45
C PHE A 22 5.20 21.11 -6.77
N LYS A 23 5.11 21.95 -5.73
CA LYS A 23 5.07 23.41 -5.80
C LYS A 23 6.28 24.10 -6.45
N LYS A 24 7.44 23.45 -6.59
CA LYS A 24 8.66 24.06 -7.17
C LYS A 24 8.81 23.77 -8.68
N SER A 25 8.71 24.83 -9.50
CA SER A 25 9.00 24.91 -10.95
C SER A 25 8.27 23.94 -11.91
N VAL A 26 7.72 24.48 -13.00
CA VAL A 26 7.32 23.75 -14.22
C VAL A 26 8.18 24.26 -15.37
N LYS A 27 8.89 23.35 -16.07
CA LYS A 27 9.74 23.69 -17.22
C LYS A 27 8.86 24.14 -18.40
N LEU A 28 9.14 25.33 -18.95
CA LEU A 28 8.32 26.02 -19.97
C LEU A 28 8.10 25.21 -21.26
N LYS A 29 9.00 24.27 -21.58
CA LYS A 29 8.94 23.41 -22.77
C LYS A 29 7.63 22.61 -22.88
N TYR A 30 7.03 22.21 -21.76
CA TYR A 30 5.77 21.44 -21.76
C TYR A 30 4.53 22.32 -21.96
N VAL A 31 4.61 23.60 -21.56
CA VAL A 31 3.52 24.58 -21.79
C VAL A 31 3.36 24.88 -23.29
N LYS A 32 4.44 24.79 -24.08
CA LYS A 32 4.38 24.95 -25.55
C LYS A 32 3.41 23.98 -26.24
N LEU A 33 3.21 22.77 -25.72
CA LEU A 33 2.25 21.81 -26.29
C LEU A 33 0.80 22.24 -25.99
N GLY A 34 0.54 22.75 -24.78
CA GLY A 34 -0.75 23.37 -24.42
C GLY A 34 -1.04 24.62 -25.26
N TYR A 35 -0.04 25.49 -25.48
CA TYR A 35 -0.17 26.61 -26.43
C TYR A 35 -0.45 26.13 -27.85
N HIS A 36 0.20 25.07 -28.33
CA HIS A 36 -0.07 24.53 -29.66
C HIS A 36 -1.52 24.05 -29.74
N TYR A 37 -1.96 23.19 -28.82
CA TYR A 37 -3.35 22.71 -28.75
C TYR A 37 -4.38 23.85 -28.71
N LEU A 38 -4.12 24.89 -27.90
CA LEU A 38 -4.98 26.06 -27.75
C LEU A 38 -4.96 27.00 -28.97
N ILE A 39 -3.89 26.99 -29.78
CA ILE A 39 -3.83 27.69 -31.07
C ILE A 39 -4.53 26.87 -32.16
N THR A 40 -4.32 25.54 -32.22
CA THR A 40 -4.98 24.64 -33.16
C THR A 40 -6.50 24.66 -32.96
N HIS A 41 -6.97 24.64 -31.71
CA HIS A 41 -8.40 24.76 -31.39
C HIS A 41 -8.87 26.23 -31.32
N GLY A 42 -7.94 27.17 -31.15
CA GLY A 42 -8.20 28.60 -31.23
C GLY A 42 -8.78 29.02 -32.57
N MET A 43 -8.38 28.36 -33.68
CA MET A 43 -9.02 28.57 -34.98
C MET A 43 -10.53 28.26 -34.96
N TYR A 44 -10.99 27.24 -34.21
CA TYR A 44 -12.44 26.99 -34.05
C TYR A 44 -13.13 28.07 -33.22
N LEU A 45 -12.44 28.68 -32.26
CA LEU A 45 -12.91 29.85 -31.49
C LEU A 45 -12.94 31.15 -32.33
N PHE A 46 -12.07 31.29 -33.33
CA PHE A 46 -12.12 32.39 -34.30
C PHE A 46 -13.11 32.14 -35.44
N LEU A 47 -13.42 30.88 -35.75
CA LEU A 47 -14.45 30.48 -36.72
C LEU A 47 -15.85 30.38 -36.12
N SER A 48 -16.00 30.24 -34.80
CA SER A 48 -17.33 30.16 -34.17
C SER A 48 -18.20 31.41 -34.37
N PRO A 49 -17.69 32.66 -34.40
CA PRO A 49 -18.50 33.82 -34.78
C PRO A 49 -18.97 33.74 -36.24
N LEU A 50 -18.14 33.20 -37.14
CA LEU A 50 -18.50 32.98 -38.55
C LEU A 50 -19.59 31.91 -38.68
N VAL A 51 -19.48 30.80 -37.93
CA VAL A 51 -20.50 29.74 -37.89
C VAL A 51 -21.81 30.26 -37.27
N VAL A 52 -21.75 31.12 -36.24
CA VAL A 52 -22.93 31.77 -35.66
C VAL A 52 -23.55 32.77 -36.64
N LEU A 53 -22.76 33.54 -37.40
CA LEU A 53 -23.24 34.40 -38.49
C LEU A 53 -23.94 33.59 -39.59
N ILE A 54 -23.33 32.51 -40.05
CA ILE A 54 -23.89 31.61 -41.05
C ILE A 54 -25.18 30.96 -40.52
N ALA A 55 -25.21 30.51 -39.26
CA ALA A 55 -26.40 29.96 -38.63
C ALA A 55 -27.52 31.00 -38.46
N ALA A 56 -27.18 32.26 -38.14
CA ALA A 56 -28.14 33.35 -38.08
C ALA A 56 -28.72 33.66 -39.47
N GLN A 57 -27.90 33.73 -40.52
CA GLN A 57 -28.38 33.87 -41.89
C GLN A 57 -29.23 32.68 -42.33
N LEU A 58 -28.82 31.44 -42.03
CA LEU A 58 -29.63 30.23 -42.26
C LEU A 58 -30.95 30.22 -41.48
N SER A 59 -31.03 30.89 -40.32
CA SER A 59 -32.29 31.05 -39.57
C SER A 59 -33.24 32.06 -40.20
N THR A 60 -32.75 32.94 -41.09
CA THR A 60 -33.58 33.88 -41.87
C THR A 60 -34.02 33.35 -43.23
N PHE A 61 -33.62 32.12 -43.62
CA PHE A 61 -34.07 31.50 -44.87
C PHE A 61 -35.56 31.17 -44.85
N SER A 62 -36.28 31.67 -45.84
CA SER A 62 -37.63 31.23 -46.18
C SER A 62 -37.60 30.06 -47.17
N LEU A 63 -38.76 29.40 -47.37
CA LEU A 63 -38.91 28.38 -48.40
C LEU A 63 -38.74 28.93 -49.83
N ASN A 64 -38.93 30.24 -50.04
CA ASN A 64 -38.72 30.88 -51.33
C ASN A 64 -37.22 31.07 -51.62
N ASP A 65 -36.40 31.38 -50.62
CA ASP A 65 -34.94 31.50 -50.81
C ASP A 65 -34.31 30.16 -51.21
N ILE A 66 -34.89 29.04 -50.77
CA ILE A 66 -34.50 27.69 -51.20
C ILE A 66 -34.86 27.47 -52.68
N TYR A 67 -36.01 27.99 -53.13
CA TYR A 67 -36.44 27.93 -54.53
C TYR A 67 -35.53 28.78 -55.43
N ASP A 68 -35.20 30.01 -55.02
CA ASP A 68 -34.31 30.91 -55.76
C ASP A 68 -32.86 30.39 -55.81
N ILE A 69 -32.37 29.75 -54.74
CA ILE A 69 -31.09 29.03 -54.77
C ILE A 69 -31.16 27.80 -55.68
N TRP A 70 -32.28 27.09 -55.71
CA TRP A 70 -32.47 25.93 -56.58
C TRP A 70 -32.49 26.32 -58.06
N GLU A 71 -33.21 27.38 -58.44
CA GLU A 71 -33.14 27.98 -59.78
C GLU A 71 -31.69 28.39 -60.13
N ASN A 72 -31.01 29.14 -59.26
CA ASN A 72 -29.63 29.55 -59.51
C ASN A 72 -28.66 28.37 -59.64
N LEU A 73 -28.85 27.28 -58.91
CA LEU A 73 -28.08 26.04 -59.05
C LEU A 73 -28.42 25.30 -60.34
N GLN A 74 -29.69 25.28 -60.77
CA GLN A 74 -30.10 24.67 -62.04
C GLN A 74 -29.49 25.38 -63.26
N TYR A 75 -29.45 26.73 -63.27
CA TYR A 75 -28.91 27.50 -64.39
C TYR A 75 -27.38 27.67 -64.34
N ASN A 76 -26.73 27.46 -63.18
CA ASN A 76 -25.30 27.71 -63.00
C ASN A 76 -24.51 26.41 -62.70
N LEU A 77 -24.56 25.49 -63.67
CA LEU A 77 -23.90 24.17 -63.64
C LEU A 77 -22.41 24.24 -63.23
N VAL A 78 -21.70 25.30 -63.63
CA VAL A 78 -20.28 25.53 -63.27
C VAL A 78 -20.12 25.66 -61.76
N SER A 79 -20.98 26.43 -61.09
CA SER A 79 -20.98 26.60 -59.64
C SER A 79 -21.30 25.29 -58.91
N VAL A 80 -22.26 24.50 -59.42
CA VAL A 80 -22.56 23.16 -58.88
C VAL A 80 -21.34 22.24 -58.94
N ILE A 81 -20.65 22.21 -60.08
CA ILE A 81 -19.46 21.38 -60.29
C ILE A 81 -18.31 21.84 -59.39
N ILE A 82 -18.04 23.15 -59.30
CA ILE A 82 -16.97 23.67 -58.43
C ILE A 82 -17.26 23.36 -56.95
N CYS A 83 -18.47 23.64 -56.46
CA CYS A 83 -18.81 23.37 -55.05
C CYS A 83 -18.79 21.87 -54.72
N SER A 84 -19.29 21.01 -55.61
CA SER A 84 -19.28 19.55 -55.39
C SER A 84 -17.87 18.95 -55.48
N THR A 85 -17.05 19.34 -56.46
CA THR A 85 -15.64 18.91 -56.55
C THR A 85 -14.81 19.41 -55.38
N LEU A 86 -15.00 20.65 -54.94
CA LEU A 86 -14.35 21.19 -53.74
C LEU A 86 -14.79 20.43 -52.48
N LEU A 87 -16.08 20.13 -52.31
CA LEU A 87 -16.59 19.37 -51.18
C LEU A 87 -16.05 17.94 -51.16
N VAL A 88 -16.01 17.27 -52.31
CA VAL A 88 -15.42 15.92 -52.45
C VAL A 88 -13.92 15.98 -52.16
N PHE A 89 -13.19 16.94 -52.73
CA PHE A 89 -11.75 17.12 -52.48
C PHE A 89 -11.45 17.38 -51.00
N LEU A 90 -12.14 18.33 -50.37
CA LEU A 90 -11.97 18.65 -48.94
C LEU A 90 -12.35 17.47 -48.05
N SER A 91 -13.43 16.74 -48.38
CA SER A 91 -13.84 15.55 -47.64
C SER A 91 -12.81 14.42 -47.78
N THR A 92 -12.33 14.14 -48.99
CA THR A 92 -11.29 13.14 -49.24
C THR A 92 -9.98 13.52 -48.56
N PHE A 93 -9.56 14.78 -48.65
CA PHE A 93 -8.37 15.29 -47.96
C PHE A 93 -8.51 15.18 -46.44
N TYR A 94 -9.68 15.52 -45.88
CA TYR A 94 -9.98 15.34 -44.46
C TYR A 94 -9.90 13.86 -44.06
N PHE A 95 -10.59 12.95 -44.75
CA PHE A 95 -10.54 11.51 -44.43
C PHE A 95 -9.16 10.87 -44.65
N MET A 96 -8.32 11.41 -45.56
CA MET A 96 -6.93 10.96 -45.75
C MET A 96 -5.96 11.52 -44.70
N THR A 97 -6.23 12.70 -44.13
CA THR A 97 -5.38 13.35 -43.12
C THR A 97 -5.81 13.07 -41.67
N CYS A 98 -7.06 12.65 -41.44
CA CYS A 98 -7.54 12.23 -40.13
C CYS A 98 -6.80 10.97 -39.61
N PRO A 99 -6.26 11.00 -38.37
CA PRO A 99 -5.72 9.82 -37.73
C PRO A 99 -6.75 8.69 -37.64
N ARG A 100 -6.33 7.46 -37.93
CA ARG A 100 -7.18 6.28 -37.84
C ARG A 100 -7.41 5.93 -36.36
N PRO A 101 -8.67 5.69 -35.95
CA PRO A 101 -8.95 5.27 -34.57
C PRO A 101 -8.33 3.90 -34.30
N VAL A 102 -7.68 3.76 -33.14
CA VAL A 102 -7.12 2.50 -32.67
C VAL A 102 -8.06 1.91 -31.62
N TYR A 103 -8.49 0.67 -31.84
CA TYR A 103 -9.44 -0.05 -31.01
C TYR A 103 -8.75 -1.18 -30.26
N LEU A 104 -9.02 -1.28 -28.96
CA LEU A 104 -8.72 -2.45 -28.15
C LEU A 104 -9.83 -3.47 -28.35
N VAL A 105 -9.54 -4.45 -29.20
CA VAL A 105 -10.47 -5.53 -29.57
C VAL A 105 -10.77 -6.39 -28.36
N ASN A 106 -9.72 -6.94 -27.76
CA ASN A 106 -9.76 -7.66 -26.48
C ASN A 106 -8.35 -7.74 -25.90
N PHE A 107 -8.24 -8.10 -24.62
CA PHE A 107 -7.00 -8.49 -23.98
C PHE A 107 -7.22 -9.72 -23.10
N SER A 108 -6.15 -10.38 -22.70
CA SER A 108 -6.15 -11.52 -21.78
C SER A 108 -4.92 -11.43 -20.89
N CYS A 109 -5.07 -11.74 -19.61
CA CYS A 109 -3.97 -11.82 -18.66
C CYS A 109 -3.75 -13.29 -18.28
N TYR A 110 -2.50 -13.69 -18.10
CA TYR A 110 -2.11 -15.03 -17.68
C TYR A 110 -2.52 -15.26 -16.22
N ASN A 111 -3.17 -16.39 -15.94
CA ASN A 111 -3.41 -16.85 -14.58
C ASN A 111 -2.45 -18.01 -14.29
N PRO A 112 -1.48 -17.86 -13.37
CA PRO A 112 -0.55 -18.94 -13.05
C PRO A 112 -1.23 -20.13 -12.39
N GLU A 113 -0.60 -21.30 -12.51
CA GLU A 113 -1.04 -22.53 -11.83
C GLU A 113 -0.79 -22.45 -10.32
N GLU A 114 -1.67 -23.05 -9.51
CA GLU A 114 -1.50 -23.10 -8.03
C GLU A 114 -0.21 -23.81 -7.58
N SER A 115 0.38 -24.67 -8.43
CA SER A 115 1.70 -25.27 -8.22
C SER A 115 2.84 -24.24 -8.12
N ARG A 116 2.64 -23.03 -8.65
CA ARG A 116 3.62 -21.94 -8.69
C ARG A 116 3.36 -20.85 -7.63
N LYS A 117 2.47 -21.13 -6.69
CA LYS A 117 2.03 -20.20 -5.64
C LYS A 117 3.10 -20.07 -4.56
N CYS A 118 3.35 -18.83 -4.14
CA CYS A 118 4.34 -18.48 -3.15
C CYS A 118 3.70 -17.61 -2.06
N THR A 119 3.48 -18.20 -0.89
CA THR A 119 3.18 -17.46 0.34
C THR A 119 4.43 -16.75 0.86
N ASN A 120 4.26 -15.76 1.72
CA ASN A 120 5.39 -15.08 2.40
C ASN A 120 6.21 -16.07 3.23
N ARG A 121 5.56 -17.08 3.82
CA ARG A 121 6.22 -18.19 4.53
C ARG A 121 7.07 -19.04 3.59
N ILE A 122 6.51 -19.53 2.48
CA ILE A 122 7.23 -20.35 1.49
C ILE A 122 8.45 -19.58 0.96
N PHE A 123 8.29 -18.29 0.63
CA PHE A 123 9.38 -17.43 0.19
C PHE A 123 10.53 -17.40 1.21
N MET A 124 10.21 -17.17 2.49
CA MET A 124 11.22 -17.05 3.56
C MET A 124 11.89 -18.39 3.88
N ASP A 125 11.12 -19.49 3.91
CA ASP A 125 11.63 -20.83 4.17
C ASP A 125 12.57 -21.28 3.04
N HIS A 126 12.20 -21.04 1.77
CA HIS A 126 13.05 -21.33 0.61
C HIS A 126 14.29 -20.42 0.55
N SER A 127 14.13 -19.12 0.87
CA SER A 127 15.25 -18.18 0.92
C SER A 127 16.29 -18.60 1.96
N ARG A 128 15.85 -19.04 3.14
CA ARG A 128 16.76 -19.60 4.18
C ARG A 128 17.39 -20.91 3.71
N ALA A 129 16.60 -21.84 3.17
CA ALA A 129 17.08 -23.15 2.70
C ALA A 129 18.09 -23.05 1.53
N SER A 130 18.06 -21.96 0.75
CA SER A 130 19.02 -21.72 -0.33
C SER A 130 20.46 -21.50 0.14
N GLY A 131 20.67 -21.09 1.39
CA GLY A 131 21.99 -20.79 1.95
C GLY A 131 22.69 -19.54 1.38
N PHE A 132 22.03 -18.75 0.51
CA PHE A 132 22.67 -17.60 -0.16
C PHE A 132 22.70 -16.31 0.68
N PHE A 133 21.79 -16.16 1.65
CA PHE A 133 21.53 -14.90 2.35
C PHE A 133 21.96 -14.96 3.82
N THR A 134 22.50 -13.86 4.34
CA THR A 134 22.76 -13.71 5.79
C THR A 134 21.45 -13.54 6.56
N GLU A 135 21.42 -13.90 7.85
CA GLU A 135 20.21 -13.73 8.68
C GLU A 135 19.74 -12.27 8.75
N GLU A 136 20.66 -11.28 8.73
CA GLU A 136 20.28 -9.86 8.61
C GLU A 136 19.51 -9.55 7.31
N ASN A 137 19.90 -10.18 6.19
CA ASN A 137 19.27 -9.97 4.91
C ASN A 137 18.01 -10.84 4.72
N LEU A 138 17.87 -11.95 5.44
CA LEU A 138 16.60 -12.66 5.59
C LEU A 138 15.60 -11.83 6.40
N ASP A 139 16.03 -11.18 7.49
CA ASP A 139 15.20 -10.24 8.25
C ASP A 139 14.82 -9.01 7.42
N PHE A 140 15.75 -8.45 6.63
CA PHE A 140 15.46 -7.38 5.68
C PHE A 140 14.41 -7.77 4.62
N GLN A 141 14.55 -8.95 4.01
CA GLN A 141 13.56 -9.47 3.04
C GLN A 141 12.18 -9.67 3.69
N ARG A 142 12.13 -10.23 4.91
CA ARG A 142 10.89 -10.39 5.69
C ARG A 142 10.17 -9.05 5.89
N LYS A 143 10.90 -8.03 6.37
CA LYS A 143 10.39 -6.67 6.57
C LYS A 143 9.89 -6.01 5.28
N ILE A 144 10.50 -6.32 4.13
CA ILE A 144 9.98 -5.86 2.84
C ILE A 144 8.67 -6.56 2.51
N LEU A 145 8.60 -7.89 2.62
CA LEU A 145 7.37 -8.64 2.31
C LEU A 145 6.18 -8.13 3.13
N GLU A 146 6.34 -8.01 4.45
CA GLU A 146 5.34 -7.48 5.39
C GLU A 146 4.84 -6.07 5.03
N ARG A 147 5.71 -5.23 4.44
CA ARG A 147 5.41 -3.83 4.07
C ARG A 147 5.05 -3.62 2.60
N SER A 148 5.27 -4.64 1.75
CA SER A 148 5.20 -4.53 0.28
C SER A 148 3.80 -4.29 -0.26
N GLY A 149 2.78 -4.76 0.49
CA GLY A 149 1.38 -4.81 0.06
C GLY A 149 1.00 -6.09 -0.72
N LEU A 150 1.91 -7.06 -0.87
CA LEU A 150 1.63 -8.37 -1.46
C LEU A 150 0.88 -9.27 -0.45
N GLY A 151 -0.09 -10.02 -0.93
CA GLY A 151 -0.81 -11.05 -0.17
C GLY A 151 -0.20 -12.45 -0.35
N GLU A 152 -0.80 -13.44 0.32
CA GLU A 152 -0.32 -14.82 0.33
C GLU A 152 -0.56 -15.60 -0.98
N ASN A 153 -1.30 -15.03 -1.93
CA ASN A 153 -1.70 -15.67 -3.19
C ASN A 153 -0.86 -15.23 -4.41
N THR A 154 0.40 -14.82 -4.21
CA THR A 154 1.27 -14.42 -5.33
C THR A 154 2.03 -15.61 -5.94
N TYR A 155 2.64 -15.44 -7.13
CA TYR A 155 3.27 -16.54 -7.89
C TYR A 155 4.71 -16.26 -8.32
N LEU A 156 5.55 -17.29 -8.27
CA LEU A 156 6.96 -17.29 -8.72
C LEU A 156 7.24 -18.45 -9.70
N PRO A 157 8.25 -18.36 -10.57
CA PRO A 157 8.59 -19.46 -11.46
C PRO A 157 9.03 -20.70 -10.68
N GLU A 158 8.75 -21.88 -11.23
CA GLU A 158 9.20 -23.18 -10.70
C GLU A 158 10.71 -23.21 -10.43
N ALA A 159 11.50 -22.56 -11.29
CA ALA A 159 12.94 -22.39 -11.15
C ALA A 159 13.38 -21.49 -9.98
N VAL A 160 12.54 -20.54 -9.55
CA VAL A 160 12.81 -19.71 -8.36
C VAL A 160 12.31 -20.42 -7.09
N LEU A 161 11.28 -21.24 -7.21
CA LEU A 161 10.73 -22.06 -6.12
C LEU A 161 11.56 -23.31 -5.81
N SER A 162 12.40 -23.80 -6.73
CA SER A 162 13.30 -24.92 -6.47
C SER A 162 14.31 -24.59 -5.36
N ILE A 163 14.79 -25.60 -4.63
CA ILE A 163 15.84 -25.45 -3.61
C ILE A 163 17.07 -26.28 -4.02
N PRO A 164 18.23 -25.66 -4.30
CA PRO A 164 18.41 -24.22 -4.52
C PRO A 164 17.69 -23.72 -5.80
N PRO A 165 17.45 -22.41 -5.94
CA PRO A 165 16.94 -21.83 -7.18
C PRO A 165 17.79 -22.21 -8.40
N ASN A 166 17.14 -22.54 -9.51
CA ASN A 166 17.75 -22.99 -10.77
C ASN A 166 17.53 -21.97 -11.92
N PRO A 167 18.11 -20.76 -11.84
CA PRO A 167 17.99 -19.73 -12.88
C PRO A 167 18.75 -20.15 -14.15
N SER A 168 18.07 -20.81 -15.08
CA SER A 168 18.68 -21.29 -16.34
C SER A 168 17.94 -20.79 -17.58
N MET A 169 18.69 -20.66 -18.69
CA MET A 169 18.13 -20.31 -20.00
C MET A 169 17.04 -21.29 -20.48
N LYS A 170 17.04 -22.53 -19.99
CA LYS A 170 16.02 -23.53 -20.31
C LYS A 170 14.71 -23.19 -19.60
N GLU A 171 14.74 -22.99 -18.29
CA GLU A 171 13.55 -22.70 -17.51
C GLU A 171 12.98 -21.30 -17.81
N ALA A 172 13.83 -20.31 -18.10
CA ALA A 172 13.37 -19.00 -18.58
C ALA A 172 12.63 -19.09 -19.95
N ARG A 173 13.05 -19.98 -20.85
CA ARG A 173 12.28 -20.23 -22.09
C ARG A 173 10.94 -20.93 -21.82
N LYS A 174 10.88 -21.84 -20.85
CA LYS A 174 9.65 -22.54 -20.40
C LYS A 174 8.63 -21.56 -19.78
N GLU A 175 9.08 -20.58 -18.99
CA GLU A 175 8.24 -19.50 -18.46
C GLU A 175 7.66 -18.60 -19.58
N ALA A 176 8.37 -18.46 -20.69
CA ALA A 176 8.02 -17.58 -21.81
C ALA A 176 7.08 -18.19 -22.87
N GLU A 177 6.59 -19.42 -22.69
CA GLU A 177 5.66 -20.06 -23.64
C GLU A 177 4.22 -19.56 -23.46
N ALA A 178 3.61 -19.04 -24.54
CA ALA A 178 2.35 -18.29 -24.47
C ALA A 178 1.15 -19.01 -25.13
N THR A 179 -0.08 -18.63 -24.72
CA THR A 179 -1.42 -19.08 -25.16
C THR A 179 -2.33 -17.88 -25.52
N THR A 180 -3.30 -17.85 -26.46
CA THR A 180 -3.57 -18.63 -27.70
C THR A 180 -4.41 -17.75 -28.68
N VAL A 181 -3.99 -17.56 -29.94
CA VAL A 181 -4.76 -16.76 -30.95
C VAL A 181 -4.71 -17.38 -32.36
N LYS A 182 -5.74 -17.18 -33.19
CA LYS A 182 -5.74 -17.55 -34.63
C LYS A 182 -4.60 -16.79 -35.37
N PRO A 183 -3.54 -17.47 -35.86
CA PRO A 183 -2.29 -16.80 -36.24
C PRO A 183 -2.37 -15.91 -37.50
N LYS A 184 -3.24 -16.26 -38.46
CA LYS A 184 -3.13 -15.78 -39.85
C LYS A 184 -3.46 -14.30 -40.06
N ASP A 185 -4.29 -13.71 -39.19
CA ASP A 185 -4.77 -12.33 -39.34
C ASP A 185 -3.82 -11.27 -38.73
N ILE A 186 -2.92 -11.68 -37.82
CA ILE A 186 -2.04 -10.76 -37.08
C ILE A 186 -0.97 -10.21 -38.03
N GLY A 187 -0.89 -8.88 -38.16
CA GLY A 187 0.06 -8.21 -39.04
C GLY A 187 1.27 -7.61 -38.34
N ILE A 188 1.11 -7.23 -37.07
CA ILE A 188 2.15 -6.64 -36.22
C ILE A 188 2.20 -7.46 -34.93
N LEU A 189 3.39 -7.85 -34.50
CA LEU A 189 3.68 -8.43 -33.19
C LEU A 189 4.68 -7.54 -32.46
N ILE A 190 4.34 -7.08 -31.26
CA ILE A 190 5.25 -6.38 -30.36
C ILE A 190 5.32 -7.19 -29.07
N VAL A 191 6.49 -7.71 -28.73
CA VAL A 191 6.74 -8.36 -27.44
C VAL A 191 7.57 -7.41 -26.60
N ASN A 192 7.23 -7.25 -25.31
CA ASN A 192 8.11 -6.62 -24.35
C ASN A 192 8.38 -7.53 -23.16
N CYS A 193 9.65 -7.58 -22.77
CA CYS A 193 10.18 -8.15 -21.54
C CYS A 193 11.51 -7.45 -21.27
N SER A 194 11.65 -6.83 -20.11
CA SER A 194 12.75 -5.92 -19.81
C SER A 194 14.08 -6.65 -19.64
N LEU A 195 14.07 -7.75 -18.89
CA LEU A 195 15.28 -8.40 -18.36
C LEU A 195 15.56 -9.79 -18.96
N PHE A 196 14.77 -10.27 -19.91
CA PHE A 196 15.05 -11.48 -20.68
C PHE A 196 14.94 -11.23 -22.18
N CYS A 197 16.08 -11.01 -22.81
CA CYS A 197 16.22 -10.75 -24.25
C CYS A 197 17.07 -11.86 -24.91
N PRO A 198 16.55 -13.10 -25.02
CA PRO A 198 17.30 -14.21 -25.60
C PRO A 198 17.53 -14.03 -27.11
N THR A 199 18.50 -14.77 -27.65
CA THR A 199 18.60 -15.08 -29.08
C THR A 199 18.22 -16.55 -29.30
N PRO A 200 17.32 -16.91 -30.23
CA PRO A 200 16.40 -16.01 -30.93
C PRO A 200 15.44 -15.30 -29.95
N SER A 201 14.89 -14.16 -30.38
CA SER A 201 14.03 -13.29 -29.56
C SER A 201 12.72 -13.96 -29.14
N LEU A 202 12.09 -13.44 -28.09
CA LEU A 202 10.76 -13.87 -27.65
C LEU A 202 9.72 -13.69 -28.75
N SER A 203 9.80 -12.59 -29.51
CA SER A 203 8.94 -12.36 -30.67
C SER A 203 9.13 -13.42 -31.77
N ALA A 204 10.36 -13.87 -32.01
CA ALA A 204 10.64 -14.97 -32.95
C ALA A 204 10.18 -16.34 -32.42
N MET A 205 10.30 -16.58 -31.10
CA MET A 205 9.76 -17.78 -30.45
C MET A 205 8.24 -17.86 -30.63
N ILE A 206 7.51 -16.76 -30.38
CA ILE A 206 6.05 -16.68 -30.61
C ILE A 206 5.71 -16.91 -32.09
N ILE A 207 6.43 -16.28 -33.03
CA ILE A 207 6.22 -16.49 -34.47
C ILE A 207 6.40 -17.96 -34.86
N ASN A 208 7.46 -18.61 -34.38
CA ASN A 208 7.71 -20.01 -34.68
C ASN A 208 6.71 -20.96 -33.99
N HIS A 209 6.33 -20.70 -32.75
CA HIS A 209 5.37 -21.53 -32.01
C HIS A 209 3.99 -21.50 -32.69
N TYR A 210 3.49 -20.30 -33.00
CA TYR A 210 2.17 -20.10 -33.61
C TYR A 210 2.11 -20.27 -35.12
N LYS A 211 3.26 -20.40 -35.80
CA LYS A 211 3.33 -20.35 -37.27
C LYS A 211 2.65 -19.09 -37.81
N LEU A 212 2.99 -17.94 -37.23
CA LEU A 212 2.55 -16.63 -37.71
C LEU A 212 3.05 -16.40 -39.16
N ARG A 213 2.30 -15.59 -39.91
CA ARG A 213 2.55 -15.37 -41.35
C ARG A 213 3.96 -14.82 -41.62
N GLY A 214 4.58 -15.24 -42.73
CA GLY A 214 5.97 -14.88 -43.07
C GLY A 214 6.25 -13.39 -43.29
N ASN A 215 5.22 -12.56 -43.51
CA ASN A 215 5.30 -11.10 -43.63
C ASN A 215 4.77 -10.36 -42.39
N ILE A 216 4.87 -10.97 -41.20
CA ILE A 216 4.55 -10.30 -39.94
C ILE A 216 5.66 -9.32 -39.55
N MET A 217 5.27 -8.11 -39.12
CA MET A 217 6.21 -7.15 -38.55
C MET A 217 6.44 -7.50 -37.09
N SER A 218 7.69 -7.74 -36.70
CA SER A 218 8.05 -8.27 -35.37
C SER A 218 8.98 -7.31 -34.63
N TYR A 219 8.61 -6.95 -33.41
CA TYR A 219 9.39 -6.08 -32.53
C TYR A 219 9.56 -6.74 -31.17
N ASN A 220 10.76 -6.66 -30.60
CA ASN A 220 11.09 -7.16 -29.27
C ASN A 220 11.70 -6.02 -28.44
N LEU A 221 11.00 -5.54 -27.41
CA LEU A 221 11.41 -4.40 -26.59
C LEU A 221 11.97 -4.89 -25.24
N GLY A 222 13.21 -4.50 -24.93
CA GLY A 222 13.90 -4.81 -23.67
C GLY A 222 14.42 -3.55 -22.96
N GLY A 223 14.86 -3.70 -21.70
CA GLY A 223 15.48 -2.63 -20.91
C GLY A 223 14.58 -1.43 -20.54
N MET A 224 13.25 -1.54 -20.68
CA MET A 224 12.31 -0.41 -20.46
C MET A 224 11.61 -0.41 -19.10
N GLY A 225 11.72 -1.49 -18.32
CA GLY A 225 11.07 -1.68 -17.03
C GLY A 225 9.54 -1.72 -17.13
N CYS A 226 8.86 -1.55 -16.01
CA CYS A 226 7.40 -1.70 -15.91
C CYS A 226 6.58 -0.77 -16.84
N SER A 227 7.17 0.31 -17.36
CA SER A 227 6.51 1.18 -18.34
C SER A 227 6.44 0.61 -19.76
N ALA A 228 7.08 -0.52 -20.03
CA ALA A 228 7.17 -1.15 -21.35
C ALA A 228 5.80 -1.51 -21.96
N GLY A 229 4.80 -1.82 -21.14
CA GLY A 229 3.43 -2.11 -21.59
C GLY A 229 2.82 -0.93 -22.33
N ILE A 230 2.78 0.26 -21.71
CA ILE A 230 2.27 1.48 -22.35
C ILE A 230 3.14 1.90 -23.56
N ILE A 231 4.47 1.74 -23.49
CA ILE A 231 5.36 2.01 -24.63
C ILE A 231 5.01 1.12 -25.83
N SER A 232 4.66 -0.14 -25.58
CA SER A 232 4.25 -1.08 -26.63
C SER A 232 2.90 -0.72 -27.25
N ILE A 233 1.95 -0.21 -26.45
CA ILE A 233 0.66 0.31 -26.95
C ILE A 233 0.87 1.56 -27.82
N ASP A 234 1.76 2.46 -27.41
CA ASP A 234 2.12 3.65 -28.20
C ASP A 234 2.78 3.27 -29.53
N LEU A 235 3.75 2.35 -29.52
CA LEU A 235 4.35 1.81 -30.75
C LEU A 235 3.30 1.13 -31.65
N ALA A 236 2.39 0.33 -31.08
CA ALA A 236 1.32 -0.31 -31.83
C ALA A 236 0.37 0.71 -32.47
N LYS A 237 0.05 1.79 -31.75
CA LYS A 237 -0.79 2.90 -32.25
C LYS A 237 -0.16 3.57 -33.47
N GLU A 238 1.13 3.90 -33.41
CA GLU A 238 1.84 4.53 -34.54
C GLU A 238 1.95 3.59 -35.74
N LEU A 239 2.31 2.31 -35.53
CA LEU A 239 2.32 1.31 -36.61
C LEU A 239 0.92 1.11 -37.22
N LEU A 240 -0.15 1.17 -36.43
CA LEU A 240 -1.53 1.12 -36.91
C LEU A 240 -1.98 2.42 -37.62
N GLN A 241 -1.26 3.54 -37.51
CA GLN A 241 -1.49 4.67 -38.43
C GLN A 241 -0.95 4.33 -39.82
N VAL A 242 0.28 3.80 -39.89
CA VAL A 242 0.96 3.47 -41.14
C VAL A 242 0.32 2.29 -41.88
N HIS A 243 -0.07 1.23 -41.16
CA HIS A 243 -0.56 -0.02 -41.75
C HIS A 243 -2.10 -0.15 -41.69
N PRO A 244 -2.84 0.23 -42.76
CA PRO A 244 -4.31 0.16 -42.78
C PRO A 244 -4.85 -1.26 -42.59
N ASN A 245 -6.03 -1.36 -41.98
CA ASN A 245 -6.81 -2.59 -41.82
C ASN A 245 -6.02 -3.77 -41.22
N SER A 246 -5.12 -3.49 -40.29
CA SER A 246 -4.22 -4.47 -39.66
C SER A 246 -4.62 -4.76 -38.21
N TYR A 247 -4.12 -5.89 -37.70
CA TYR A 247 -4.12 -6.21 -36.28
C TYR A 247 -2.70 -6.12 -35.72
N ALA A 248 -2.58 -5.51 -34.54
CA ALA A 248 -1.37 -5.56 -33.73
C ALA A 248 -1.63 -6.39 -32.47
N LEU A 249 -0.82 -7.43 -32.27
CA LEU A 249 -0.75 -8.17 -31.02
C LEU A 249 0.40 -7.61 -30.19
N VAL A 250 0.10 -7.07 -29.02
CA VAL A 250 1.10 -6.72 -28.00
C VAL A 250 1.14 -7.83 -26.96
N VAL A 251 2.32 -8.36 -26.66
CA VAL A 251 2.55 -9.30 -25.55
C VAL A 251 3.47 -8.62 -24.55
N SER A 252 2.99 -8.48 -23.32
CA SER A 252 3.66 -7.80 -22.22
C SER A 252 3.88 -8.80 -21.10
N MET A 253 5.13 -9.12 -20.77
CA MET A 253 5.47 -10.01 -19.65
C MET A 253 6.81 -9.62 -19.06
N GLU A 254 7.16 -10.20 -17.91
CA GLU A 254 8.50 -10.10 -17.36
C GLU A 254 8.95 -11.48 -16.90
N ASN A 255 10.05 -11.96 -17.46
CA ASN A 255 10.68 -13.20 -17.04
C ASN A 255 11.56 -12.91 -15.83
N ILE A 256 11.18 -13.46 -14.68
CA ILE A 256 11.93 -13.24 -13.43
C ILE A 256 12.87 -14.39 -13.09
N THR A 257 12.79 -15.53 -13.79
CA THR A 257 13.65 -16.71 -13.56
C THR A 257 15.14 -16.37 -13.57
N LEU A 258 15.65 -15.71 -14.62
CA LEU A 258 17.09 -15.39 -14.73
C LEU A 258 17.53 -14.16 -13.93
N ASN A 259 16.59 -13.46 -13.31
CA ASN A 259 16.82 -12.17 -12.66
C ASN A 259 16.68 -12.25 -11.13
N TRP A 260 16.61 -13.47 -10.59
CA TRP A 260 16.75 -13.74 -9.17
C TRP A 260 18.16 -13.37 -8.70
N TYR A 261 18.27 -12.39 -7.80
CA TYR A 261 19.57 -11.96 -7.26
C TYR A 261 20.00 -12.83 -6.07
N PRO A 262 21.12 -13.59 -6.14
CA PRO A 262 21.56 -14.49 -5.07
C PRO A 262 22.65 -13.85 -4.18
N GLY A 263 22.74 -12.52 -4.15
CA GLY A 263 23.73 -11.79 -3.36
C GLY A 263 23.15 -11.11 -2.12
N ASN A 264 23.95 -10.28 -1.46
CA ASN A 264 23.63 -9.70 -0.14
C ASN A 264 23.55 -8.16 -0.14
N ASP A 265 23.56 -7.52 -1.31
CA ASP A 265 23.27 -6.09 -1.46
C ASP A 265 21.77 -5.81 -1.27
N ARG A 266 21.44 -5.07 -0.20
CA ARG A 266 20.07 -4.68 0.15
C ARG A 266 19.37 -3.85 -0.94
N SER A 267 20.10 -3.12 -1.77
CA SER A 267 19.50 -2.32 -2.86
C SER A 267 19.00 -3.18 -4.03
N LYS A 268 19.59 -4.37 -4.20
CA LYS A 268 19.23 -5.37 -5.22
C LYS A 268 18.21 -6.38 -4.68
N LEU A 269 18.25 -6.73 -3.39
CA LEU A 269 17.29 -7.67 -2.76
C LEU A 269 15.81 -7.23 -2.86
N VAL A 270 15.53 -5.94 -2.98
CA VAL A 270 14.15 -5.43 -3.10
C VAL A 270 13.41 -6.01 -4.32
N SER A 271 14.12 -6.30 -5.42
CA SER A 271 13.47 -6.88 -6.61
C SER A 271 12.94 -8.29 -6.36
N ASN A 272 13.70 -9.13 -5.63
CA ASN A 272 13.29 -10.49 -5.27
C ASN A 272 11.97 -10.49 -4.47
N CYS A 273 11.80 -9.54 -3.55
CA CYS A 273 10.61 -9.45 -2.71
C CYS A 273 9.37 -8.95 -3.46
N LEU A 274 9.51 -7.99 -4.38
CA LEU A 274 8.38 -7.31 -5.04
C LEU A 274 7.89 -7.99 -6.32
N PHE A 275 8.80 -8.45 -7.19
CA PHE A 275 8.41 -8.93 -8.51
C PHE A 275 7.77 -10.33 -8.46
N ARG A 276 6.76 -10.53 -9.29
CA ARG A 276 5.98 -11.78 -9.40
C ARG A 276 5.70 -12.08 -10.86
N MET A 277 5.43 -13.34 -11.18
CA MET A 277 5.09 -13.74 -12.55
C MET A 277 3.79 -13.09 -13.01
N GLY A 278 3.78 -12.64 -14.26
CA GLY A 278 2.55 -12.28 -14.95
C GLY A 278 2.79 -12.01 -16.42
N GLY A 279 1.70 -11.94 -17.17
CA GLY A 279 1.73 -11.67 -18.59
C GLY A 279 0.37 -11.22 -19.10
N ALA A 280 0.37 -10.39 -20.13
CA ALA A 280 -0.81 -9.89 -20.80
C ALA A 280 -0.64 -9.89 -22.32
N ALA A 281 -1.65 -10.38 -23.03
CA ALA A 281 -1.75 -10.36 -24.49
C ALA A 281 -2.90 -9.42 -24.89
N ILE A 282 -2.60 -8.42 -25.73
CA ILE A 282 -3.49 -7.30 -26.05
C ILE A 282 -3.65 -7.22 -27.57
N LEU A 283 -4.89 -7.34 -28.07
CA LEU A 283 -5.21 -7.29 -29.48
C LEU A 283 -5.78 -5.92 -29.86
N LEU A 284 -5.03 -5.19 -30.69
CA LEU A 284 -5.39 -3.88 -31.22
C LEU A 284 -5.75 -3.96 -32.70
N SER A 285 -6.64 -3.08 -33.16
CA SER A 285 -7.08 -2.97 -34.56
C SER A 285 -7.30 -1.52 -34.97
N ASN A 286 -7.11 -1.20 -36.24
CA ASN A 286 -7.55 0.06 -36.87
C ASN A 286 -8.71 -0.14 -37.86
N ARG A 287 -9.30 -1.34 -37.92
CA ARG A 287 -10.41 -1.65 -38.83
C ARG A 287 -11.70 -1.00 -38.34
N ILE A 288 -12.37 -0.24 -39.21
CA ILE A 288 -13.64 0.43 -38.89
C ILE A 288 -14.73 -0.59 -38.50
N SER A 289 -14.73 -1.78 -39.12
CA SER A 289 -15.63 -2.88 -38.79
C SER A 289 -15.48 -3.40 -37.35
N ASP A 290 -14.28 -3.30 -36.77
CA ASP A 290 -14.01 -3.79 -35.41
C ASP A 290 -14.54 -2.86 -34.31
N ARG A 291 -14.91 -1.62 -34.64
CA ARG A 291 -15.46 -0.64 -33.69
C ARG A 291 -16.65 -1.18 -32.88
N ARG A 292 -17.50 -2.02 -33.49
CA ARG A 292 -18.70 -2.57 -32.85
C ARG A 292 -18.40 -3.70 -31.85
N ARG A 293 -17.32 -4.45 -32.05
CA ARG A 293 -16.95 -5.61 -31.20
C ARG A 293 -15.87 -5.30 -30.18
N SER A 294 -15.11 -4.23 -30.40
CA SER A 294 -14.02 -3.80 -29.52
C SER A 294 -14.52 -3.31 -28.17
N LYS A 295 -13.74 -3.54 -27.12
CA LYS A 295 -14.04 -3.10 -25.76
C LYS A 295 -13.80 -1.61 -25.57
N TYR A 296 -12.64 -1.12 -26.03
CA TYR A 296 -12.21 0.27 -25.86
C TYR A 296 -11.66 0.89 -27.14
N GLN A 297 -11.60 2.22 -27.18
CA GLN A 297 -10.84 3.01 -28.14
C GLN A 297 -9.69 3.71 -27.41
N LEU A 298 -8.49 3.67 -27.98
CA LEU A 298 -7.35 4.46 -27.52
C LEU A 298 -7.57 5.92 -27.93
N VAL A 299 -7.58 6.83 -26.96
CA VAL A 299 -7.82 8.27 -27.18
C VAL A 299 -6.50 9.03 -27.22
N HIS A 300 -5.68 8.88 -26.19
CA HIS A 300 -4.38 9.56 -26.07
C HIS A 300 -3.31 8.64 -25.52
N THR A 301 -2.07 8.85 -25.96
CA THR A 301 -0.85 8.32 -25.37
C THR A 301 0.08 9.49 -25.05
N VAL A 302 0.68 9.50 -23.87
CA VAL A 302 1.63 10.54 -23.42
C VAL A 302 2.86 9.88 -22.84
N ARG A 303 4.03 10.18 -23.41
CA ARG A 303 5.31 9.60 -22.99
C ARG A 303 6.24 10.66 -22.44
N THR A 304 6.69 10.47 -21.21
CA THR A 304 7.73 11.28 -20.57
C THR A 304 8.98 10.43 -20.42
N ASN A 305 10.12 10.95 -20.89
CA ASN A 305 11.42 10.33 -20.73
C ASN A 305 12.39 11.33 -20.09
N LYS A 306 13.03 10.93 -19.00
CA LYS A 306 14.09 11.69 -18.30
C LYS A 306 15.49 11.06 -18.45
N GLY A 307 15.68 10.21 -19.45
CA GLY A 307 16.95 9.56 -19.85
C GLY A 307 18.22 10.42 -19.87
N ALA A 308 18.09 11.74 -20.01
CA ALA A 308 19.22 12.67 -20.10
C ALA A 308 19.56 13.38 -18.77
N ASP A 309 18.98 12.93 -17.65
CA ASP A 309 19.27 13.40 -16.30
C ASP A 309 19.91 12.25 -15.53
N ASP A 310 21.16 12.41 -15.09
CA ASP A 310 21.98 11.30 -14.57
C ASP A 310 21.34 10.59 -13.37
N LYS A 311 20.65 11.35 -12.50
CA LYS A 311 19.91 10.84 -11.34
C LYS A 311 18.66 10.06 -11.75
N CYS A 312 18.02 10.45 -12.86
CA CYS A 312 16.93 9.66 -13.45
C CYS A 312 17.45 8.41 -14.16
N PHE A 313 18.62 8.48 -14.80
CA PHE A 313 19.25 7.39 -15.53
C PHE A 313 19.72 6.27 -14.60
N SER A 314 20.51 6.59 -13.57
CA SER A 314 21.02 5.63 -12.58
C SER A 314 19.99 5.16 -11.54
N CYS A 315 18.73 5.60 -11.68
CA CYS A 315 17.67 5.35 -10.71
C CYS A 315 17.27 3.86 -10.59
N VAL A 316 17.32 3.14 -11.72
CA VAL A 316 17.01 1.71 -11.83
C VAL A 316 17.99 1.12 -12.85
N THR A 317 19.05 0.47 -12.36
CA THR A 317 20.14 -0.11 -13.17
C THR A 317 20.21 -1.63 -12.96
N GLN A 318 20.62 -2.36 -14.00
CA GLN A 318 21.03 -3.75 -13.88
C GLN A 318 22.55 -3.79 -13.91
N GLU A 319 23.15 -4.33 -12.85
CA GLU A 319 24.58 -4.25 -12.58
C GLU A 319 25.02 -5.41 -11.68
N GLU A 320 26.31 -5.71 -11.68
CA GLU A 320 26.93 -6.68 -10.77
C GLU A 320 27.12 -6.06 -9.37
N ASP A 321 27.05 -6.88 -8.33
CA ASP A 321 27.57 -6.53 -7.00
C ASP A 321 29.09 -6.74 -6.92
N ASP A 322 29.69 -6.40 -5.78
CA ASP A 322 31.14 -6.54 -5.52
C ASP A 322 31.66 -7.99 -5.65
N ASN A 323 30.77 -8.99 -5.76
CA ASN A 323 31.09 -10.41 -5.96
C ASN A 323 30.75 -10.91 -7.38
N GLY A 324 30.47 -10.01 -8.33
CA GLY A 324 30.11 -10.35 -9.70
C GLY A 324 28.69 -10.89 -9.89
N LYS A 325 27.80 -10.77 -8.89
CA LYS A 325 26.42 -11.25 -8.99
C LYS A 325 25.52 -10.17 -9.58
N VAL A 326 24.99 -10.42 -10.78
CA VAL A 326 24.04 -9.50 -11.45
C VAL A 326 22.74 -9.38 -10.66
N GLY A 327 22.30 -8.13 -10.43
CA GLY A 327 21.00 -7.80 -9.85
C GLY A 327 20.46 -6.47 -10.37
N VAL A 328 19.26 -6.07 -9.92
CA VAL A 328 18.65 -4.78 -10.29
C VAL A 328 18.69 -3.84 -9.10
N THR A 329 19.55 -2.84 -9.15
CA THR A 329 19.69 -1.81 -8.12
C THR A 329 18.51 -0.84 -8.20
N LEU A 330 17.79 -0.67 -7.07
CA LEU A 330 16.81 0.40 -6.90
C LEU A 330 17.41 1.53 -6.06
N SER A 331 17.61 2.69 -6.67
CA SER A 331 18.14 3.87 -5.97
C SER A 331 17.17 4.38 -4.90
N LYS A 332 17.70 4.88 -3.78
CA LYS A 332 16.93 5.57 -2.72
C LYS A 332 16.18 6.80 -3.24
N ASP A 333 16.63 7.36 -4.36
CA ASP A 333 16.00 8.49 -5.05
C ASP A 333 14.77 8.13 -5.91
N LEU A 334 14.44 6.84 -6.01
CA LEU A 334 13.38 6.31 -6.87
C LEU A 334 12.05 7.05 -6.73
N MET A 335 11.63 7.32 -5.48
CA MET A 335 10.41 8.09 -5.24
C MET A 335 10.55 9.50 -5.84
N ALA A 336 11.55 10.27 -5.41
CA ALA A 336 11.73 11.65 -5.86
C ALA A 336 11.78 11.79 -7.39
N VAL A 337 12.52 10.89 -8.06
CA VAL A 337 12.59 10.80 -9.53
C VAL A 337 11.23 10.48 -10.15
N ALA A 338 10.48 9.53 -9.58
CA ALA A 338 9.16 9.14 -10.06
C ALA A 338 8.12 10.27 -9.94
N GLY A 339 8.08 10.97 -8.80
CA GLY A 339 7.22 12.14 -8.61
C GLY A 339 7.50 13.25 -9.61
N ASP A 340 8.78 13.50 -9.89
CA ASP A 340 9.20 14.53 -10.81
C ASP A 340 8.92 14.14 -12.29
N ALA A 341 8.93 12.84 -12.60
CA ALA A 341 8.51 12.30 -13.91
C ALA A 341 6.99 12.32 -14.08
N LEU A 342 6.24 11.91 -13.06
CA LEU A 342 4.77 12.02 -12.97
C LEU A 342 4.32 13.45 -13.26
N LYS A 343 4.88 14.42 -12.54
CA LYS A 343 4.59 15.86 -12.70
C LYS A 343 4.71 16.32 -14.15
N THR A 344 5.73 15.83 -14.85
CA THR A 344 5.98 16.14 -16.26
C THR A 344 4.94 15.47 -17.18
N ASN A 345 4.56 14.22 -16.89
CA ASN A 345 3.52 13.50 -17.60
C ASN A 345 2.15 14.17 -17.44
N ILE A 346 1.69 14.44 -16.21
CA ILE A 346 0.38 15.04 -15.94
C ILE A 346 0.26 16.47 -16.48
N THR A 347 1.35 17.25 -16.49
CA THR A 347 1.40 18.58 -17.13
C THR A 347 1.19 18.49 -18.64
N THR A 348 1.63 17.39 -19.26
CA THR A 348 1.50 17.14 -20.71
C THR A 348 0.15 16.52 -21.05
N LEU A 349 -0.39 15.66 -20.18
CA LEU A 349 -1.69 14.99 -20.34
C LEU A 349 -2.87 15.94 -20.09
N GLY A 350 -2.79 16.81 -19.08
CA GLY A 350 -3.88 17.68 -18.65
C GLY A 350 -4.62 18.41 -19.77
N PRO A 351 -3.93 19.17 -20.65
CA PRO A 351 -4.57 19.88 -21.76
C PRO A 351 -5.30 18.99 -22.79
N LEU A 352 -5.01 17.68 -22.82
CA LEU A 352 -5.65 16.73 -23.73
C LEU A 352 -6.93 16.11 -23.16
N VAL A 353 -7.11 16.13 -21.83
CA VAL A 353 -8.14 15.31 -21.14
C VAL A 353 -9.04 16.09 -20.18
N LEU A 354 -8.58 17.21 -19.63
CA LEU A 354 -9.32 18.00 -18.65
C LEU A 354 -10.36 18.91 -19.33
N PRO A 355 -11.51 19.18 -18.68
CA PRO A 355 -12.47 20.19 -19.14
C PRO A 355 -11.83 21.58 -19.29
N THR A 356 -12.36 22.41 -20.20
CA THR A 356 -11.81 23.76 -20.48
C THR A 356 -11.75 24.66 -19.23
N SER A 357 -12.68 24.51 -18.29
CA SER A 357 -12.67 25.23 -17.00
C SER A 357 -11.41 24.93 -16.18
N GLU A 358 -11.06 23.65 -16.02
CA GLU A 358 -9.84 23.19 -15.34
C GLU A 358 -8.58 23.67 -16.07
N GLN A 359 -8.59 23.61 -17.42
CA GLN A 359 -7.47 24.10 -18.22
C GLN A 359 -7.23 25.60 -18.02
N LEU A 360 -8.31 26.41 -18.00
CA LEU A 360 -8.24 27.84 -17.75
C LEU A 360 -7.77 28.17 -16.33
N LEU A 361 -8.26 27.45 -15.31
CA LEU A 361 -7.84 27.64 -13.91
C LEU A 361 -6.37 27.30 -13.69
N PHE A 362 -5.90 26.18 -14.26
CA PHE A 362 -4.49 25.80 -14.24
C PHE A 362 -3.62 26.82 -14.99
N PHE A 363 -4.04 27.27 -16.17
CA PHE A 363 -3.32 28.26 -16.97
C PHE A 363 -3.23 29.62 -16.28
N ALA A 364 -4.34 30.12 -15.71
CA ALA A 364 -4.37 31.37 -14.94
C ALA A 364 -3.43 31.30 -13.73
N THR A 365 -3.40 30.17 -13.01
CA THR A 365 -2.48 29.95 -11.90
C THR A 365 -1.01 29.96 -12.36
N LEU A 366 -0.71 29.35 -13.51
CA LEU A 366 0.64 29.30 -14.08
C LEU A 366 1.09 30.68 -14.59
N VAL A 367 0.20 31.46 -15.19
CA VAL A 367 0.41 32.86 -15.61
C VAL A 367 0.65 33.77 -14.39
N GLY A 368 -0.24 33.75 -13.39
CA GLY A 368 -0.10 34.54 -12.16
C GLY A 368 1.23 34.29 -11.44
N LYS A 369 1.64 33.01 -11.36
CA LYS A 369 2.92 32.64 -10.74
C LYS A 369 4.15 33.01 -11.56
N LYS A 370 4.09 32.96 -12.90
CA LYS A 370 5.28 33.05 -13.77
C LYS A 370 5.49 34.43 -14.41
N LEU A 371 4.41 35.10 -14.82
CA LEU A 371 4.45 36.44 -15.39
C LEU A 371 4.31 37.51 -14.29
N PHE A 372 3.39 37.32 -13.35
CA PHE A 372 3.11 38.29 -12.29
C PHE A 372 3.83 38.00 -10.96
N LYS A 373 4.69 36.96 -10.90
CA LYS A 373 5.46 36.53 -9.71
C LYS A 373 4.63 36.35 -8.42
N MET A 374 3.32 36.12 -8.54
CA MET A 374 2.42 36.04 -7.39
C MET A 374 2.71 34.78 -6.55
N LYS A 375 2.63 34.88 -5.21
CA LYS A 375 2.84 33.78 -4.26
C LYS A 375 1.65 32.79 -4.21
N ILE A 376 1.17 32.34 -5.37
CA ILE A 376 0.02 31.43 -5.48
C ILE A 376 0.50 29.98 -5.27
N LYS A 377 -0.21 29.23 -4.42
CA LYS A 377 -0.05 27.77 -4.31
C LYS A 377 -0.39 27.14 -5.68
N PRO A 378 0.54 26.46 -6.36
CA PRO A 378 0.28 25.95 -7.69
C PRO A 378 -0.80 24.86 -7.64
N TYR A 379 -1.70 24.96 -8.61
CA TYR A 379 -2.88 24.14 -8.74
C TYR A 379 -2.53 22.77 -9.33
N ILE A 380 -3.05 21.70 -8.71
CA ILE A 380 -3.06 20.36 -9.28
C ILE A 380 -4.49 20.16 -9.82
N PRO A 381 -4.70 19.99 -11.14
CA PRO A 381 -6.03 19.82 -11.71
C PRO A 381 -6.73 18.57 -11.19
N ASP A 382 -8.06 18.60 -11.10
CA ASP A 382 -8.81 17.42 -10.67
C ASP A 382 -9.01 16.45 -11.84
N PHE A 383 -8.11 15.46 -11.93
CA PHE A 383 -8.18 14.39 -12.93
C PHE A 383 -9.40 13.46 -12.78
N LYS A 384 -10.14 13.47 -11.66
CA LYS A 384 -11.40 12.72 -11.51
C LYS A 384 -12.52 13.31 -12.38
N LEU A 385 -12.40 14.58 -12.79
CA LEU A 385 -13.27 15.17 -13.82
C LEU A 385 -12.95 14.66 -15.23
N ALA A 386 -11.72 14.19 -15.46
CA ALA A 386 -11.28 13.65 -16.73
C ALA A 386 -11.46 12.12 -16.85
N PHE A 387 -11.43 11.38 -15.74
CA PHE A 387 -11.44 9.91 -15.76
C PHE A 387 -12.36 9.31 -14.70
N GLU A 388 -13.20 8.37 -15.13
CA GLU A 388 -14.04 7.57 -14.27
C GLU A 388 -13.27 6.39 -13.64
N HIS A 389 -12.19 5.90 -14.27
CA HIS A 389 -11.39 4.77 -13.77
C HIS A 389 -9.88 5.03 -13.87
N PHE A 390 -9.12 4.54 -12.89
CA PHE A 390 -7.68 4.70 -12.80
C PHE A 390 -7.02 3.32 -12.69
N CYS A 391 -5.96 3.11 -13.46
CA CYS A 391 -5.06 1.96 -13.37
C CYS A 391 -3.65 2.53 -13.19
N ILE A 392 -3.18 2.54 -11.95
CA ILE A 392 -1.88 3.04 -11.53
C ILE A 392 -0.97 1.85 -11.26
N HIS A 393 0.12 1.74 -12.04
CA HIS A 393 1.01 0.58 -12.01
C HIS A 393 1.37 0.15 -10.56
N ALA A 394 0.97 -1.08 -10.24
CA ALA A 394 1.27 -1.80 -9.00
C ALA A 394 2.78 -2.10 -8.82
N GLY A 395 3.61 -1.06 -8.70
CA GLY A 395 5.06 -1.18 -8.49
C GLY A 395 5.45 -1.57 -7.07
N GLY A 396 4.60 -1.23 -6.10
CA GLY A 396 4.76 -1.47 -4.67
C GLY A 396 3.93 -0.47 -3.85
N ARG A 397 3.59 -0.81 -2.60
CA ARG A 397 2.66 -0.02 -1.76
C ARG A 397 3.01 1.46 -1.68
N ALA A 398 4.26 1.80 -1.38
CA ALA A 398 4.71 3.20 -1.24
C ALA A 398 4.48 4.06 -2.49
N VAL A 399 4.53 3.47 -3.69
CA VAL A 399 4.23 4.18 -4.95
C VAL A 399 2.74 4.49 -5.07
N LEU A 400 1.87 3.57 -4.65
CA LEU A 400 0.43 3.75 -4.67
C LEU A 400 -0.03 4.77 -3.62
N ASP A 401 0.45 4.66 -2.38
CA ASP A 401 0.12 5.55 -1.26
C ASP A 401 0.45 7.02 -1.62
N GLU A 402 1.62 7.24 -2.22
CA GLU A 402 2.07 8.57 -2.60
C GLU A 402 1.33 9.11 -3.85
N LEU A 403 0.92 8.25 -4.79
CA LEU A 403 0.11 8.66 -5.94
C LEU A 403 -1.33 9.02 -5.54
N GLU A 404 -1.93 8.27 -4.62
CA GLU A 404 -3.23 8.56 -4.03
C GLU A 404 -3.24 9.97 -3.40
N LYS A 405 -2.25 10.23 -2.55
CA LYS A 405 -2.05 11.52 -1.86
C LYS A 405 -1.87 12.69 -2.82
N ASN A 406 -1.07 12.54 -3.87
CA ASN A 406 -0.75 13.64 -4.79
C ASN A 406 -1.85 13.93 -5.83
N LEU A 407 -2.55 12.89 -6.28
CA LEU A 407 -3.67 13.04 -7.23
C LEU A 407 -5.03 13.23 -6.52
N LYS A 408 -5.06 13.17 -5.18
CA LYS A 408 -6.28 13.26 -4.34
C LYS A 408 -7.35 12.27 -4.78
N LEU A 409 -6.90 11.05 -5.04
CA LEU A 409 -7.76 9.92 -5.36
C LEU A 409 -8.42 9.41 -4.07
N SER A 410 -9.52 8.70 -4.22
CA SER A 410 -10.20 8.04 -3.11
C SER A 410 -9.88 6.54 -3.12
N PRO A 411 -10.11 5.81 -2.01
CA PRO A 411 -9.87 4.37 -1.95
C PRO A 411 -10.53 3.60 -3.11
N TRP A 412 -11.74 3.99 -3.52
CA TRP A 412 -12.45 3.39 -4.66
C TRP A 412 -11.67 3.47 -5.99
N HIS A 413 -10.95 4.57 -6.24
CA HIS A 413 -10.10 4.74 -7.44
C HIS A 413 -8.80 3.94 -7.34
N MET A 414 -8.27 3.76 -6.13
CA MET A 414 -7.00 3.06 -5.87
C MET A 414 -7.17 1.54 -5.73
N GLU A 415 -8.39 1.07 -5.44
CA GLU A 415 -8.73 -0.32 -5.22
C GLU A 415 -8.24 -1.27 -6.33
N PRO A 416 -8.40 -0.99 -7.65
CA PRO A 416 -7.91 -1.90 -8.69
C PRO A 416 -6.39 -2.13 -8.62
N SER A 417 -5.63 -1.07 -8.37
CA SER A 417 -4.17 -1.13 -8.25
C SER A 417 -3.71 -1.76 -6.94
N ARG A 418 -4.39 -1.47 -5.81
CA ARG A 418 -4.12 -2.08 -4.50
C ARG A 418 -4.44 -3.57 -4.49
N MET A 419 -5.60 -3.98 -5.00
CA MET A 419 -5.99 -5.39 -5.07
C MET A 419 -5.12 -6.16 -6.06
N THR A 420 -4.74 -5.57 -7.20
CA THR A 420 -3.77 -6.20 -8.13
C THR A 420 -2.42 -6.43 -7.46
N LEU A 421 -1.89 -5.43 -6.74
CA LEU A 421 -0.64 -5.58 -5.97
C LEU A 421 -0.75 -6.69 -4.92
N TYR A 422 -1.88 -6.77 -4.21
CA TYR A 422 -2.13 -7.80 -3.20
C TYR A 422 -2.21 -9.20 -3.82
N ARG A 423 -3.00 -9.38 -4.89
CA ARG A 423 -3.29 -10.70 -5.46
C ARG A 423 -2.19 -11.23 -6.38
N PHE A 424 -1.63 -10.39 -7.24
CA PHE A 424 -0.66 -10.80 -8.26
C PHE A 424 0.75 -10.26 -8.02
N GLY A 425 0.93 -9.29 -7.13
CA GLY A 425 2.22 -8.61 -6.91
C GLY A 425 2.61 -7.69 -8.06
N ASN A 426 3.88 -7.29 -8.09
CA ASN A 426 4.39 -6.48 -9.19
C ASN A 426 4.74 -7.38 -10.39
N THR A 427 3.81 -7.48 -11.35
CA THR A 427 4.00 -8.21 -12.62
C THR A 427 4.62 -7.33 -13.72
N SER A 428 5.43 -6.33 -13.32
CA SER A 428 6.17 -5.39 -14.17
C SER A 428 5.26 -4.74 -15.23
N SER A 429 5.52 -4.98 -16.51
CA SER A 429 4.84 -4.34 -17.64
C SER A 429 3.38 -4.77 -17.81
N SER A 430 2.99 -5.89 -17.20
CA SER A 430 1.65 -6.45 -17.33
C SER A 430 0.65 -5.98 -16.29
N SER A 431 1.07 -5.41 -15.13
CA SER A 431 0.19 -5.10 -13.99
C SER A 431 -1.05 -4.29 -14.37
N LEU A 432 -0.88 -3.26 -15.20
CA LEU A 432 -1.96 -2.38 -15.66
C LEU A 432 -3.12 -3.10 -16.38
N TRP A 433 -2.89 -4.31 -16.91
CA TRP A 433 -3.91 -5.13 -17.54
C TRP A 433 -4.65 -5.99 -16.52
N TYR A 434 -4.00 -6.44 -15.45
CA TYR A 434 -4.69 -7.06 -14.31
C TYR A 434 -5.57 -6.02 -13.60
N GLU A 435 -5.12 -4.77 -13.46
CA GLU A 435 -5.90 -3.64 -12.91
C GLU A 435 -7.14 -3.31 -13.76
N LEU A 436 -6.98 -3.32 -15.09
CA LEU A 436 -8.12 -3.16 -16.01
C LEU A 436 -9.08 -4.36 -15.93
N ALA A 437 -8.55 -5.59 -15.86
CA ALA A 437 -9.34 -6.80 -15.69
C ALA A 437 -10.13 -6.83 -14.37
N TYR A 438 -9.56 -6.33 -13.27
CA TYR A 438 -10.26 -6.18 -11.98
C TYR A 438 -11.45 -5.22 -12.12
N THR A 439 -11.24 -4.12 -12.84
CA THR A 439 -12.26 -3.10 -13.10
C THR A 439 -13.37 -3.63 -14.03
N GLU A 440 -13.04 -4.47 -15.01
CA GLU A 440 -14.00 -5.23 -15.82
C GLU A 440 -14.78 -6.27 -14.99
N ALA A 441 -14.10 -7.05 -14.15
CA ALA A 441 -14.69 -8.13 -13.35
C ALA A 441 -15.69 -7.60 -12.30
N ASN A 442 -15.39 -6.46 -11.68
CA ASN A 442 -16.32 -5.74 -10.80
C ASN A 442 -17.49 -5.06 -11.55
N GLY A 443 -17.59 -5.18 -12.87
CA GLY A 443 -18.67 -4.56 -13.66
C GLY A 443 -18.67 -3.03 -13.64
N ARG A 444 -17.55 -2.39 -13.29
CA ARG A 444 -17.45 -0.93 -13.14
C ARG A 444 -17.50 -0.19 -14.47
N ILE A 445 -17.01 -0.83 -15.55
CA ILE A 445 -16.85 -0.21 -16.88
C ILE A 445 -18.19 -0.07 -17.62
N LYS A 446 -18.68 1.16 -17.73
CA LYS A 446 -19.86 1.51 -18.53
C LYS A 446 -19.45 2.10 -19.89
N LYS A 447 -20.37 2.04 -20.86
CA LYS A 447 -20.15 2.63 -22.19
C LYS A 447 -19.96 4.15 -22.07
N GLY A 448 -18.82 4.65 -22.57
CA GLY A 448 -18.47 6.07 -22.59
C GLY A 448 -17.41 6.46 -21.57
N ASP A 449 -17.25 5.66 -20.50
CA ASP A 449 -16.26 5.84 -19.44
C ASP A 449 -14.84 5.94 -20.00
N ARG A 450 -14.00 6.71 -19.31
CA ARG A 450 -12.59 6.92 -19.63
C ARG A 450 -11.71 6.32 -18.54
N THR A 451 -10.77 5.48 -18.96
CA THR A 451 -9.80 4.83 -18.06
C THR A 451 -8.42 5.37 -18.34
N TRP A 452 -7.73 5.83 -17.29
CA TRP A 452 -6.34 6.25 -17.37
C TRP A 452 -5.40 5.17 -16.82
N GLN A 453 -4.56 4.63 -17.70
CA GLN A 453 -3.43 3.78 -17.34
C GLN A 453 -2.16 4.64 -17.20
N ILE A 454 -1.41 4.49 -16.10
CA ILE A 454 -0.11 5.16 -15.88
C ILE A 454 0.94 4.19 -15.33
N ALA A 455 2.14 4.17 -15.94
CA ALA A 455 3.26 3.34 -15.51
C ALA A 455 4.60 4.07 -15.50
N PHE A 456 5.48 3.58 -14.62
CA PHE A 456 6.84 4.06 -14.40
C PHE A 456 7.87 3.01 -14.84
N GLY A 457 9.08 3.43 -15.22
CA GLY A 457 10.12 2.51 -15.67
C GLY A 457 11.51 3.17 -15.69
N SER A 458 12.54 2.36 -15.93
CA SER A 458 13.96 2.76 -15.90
C SER A 458 14.26 3.98 -16.78
N GLY A 459 15.29 4.75 -16.43
CA GLY A 459 15.87 5.80 -17.28
C GLY A 459 15.69 7.27 -16.90
N PHE A 460 14.64 7.82 -16.28
CA PHE A 460 13.38 7.29 -15.79
C PHE A 460 12.24 7.67 -16.74
N LYS A 461 11.25 6.79 -16.89
CA LYS A 461 10.11 6.97 -17.81
C LYS A 461 8.81 7.01 -17.03
N CYS A 462 7.90 7.89 -17.44
CA CYS A 462 6.52 7.93 -16.95
C CYS A 462 5.60 8.05 -18.16
N ASN A 463 4.77 7.04 -18.40
CA ASN A 463 3.95 6.94 -19.59
C ASN A 463 2.48 6.76 -19.21
N SER A 464 1.59 7.33 -20.02
CA SER A 464 0.15 7.32 -19.81
C SER A 464 -0.58 6.88 -21.08
N ALA A 465 -1.62 6.06 -20.92
CA ALA A 465 -2.58 5.71 -21.97
C ALA A 465 -4.00 6.02 -21.49
N VAL A 466 -4.81 6.59 -22.38
CA VAL A 466 -6.22 6.93 -22.11
C VAL A 466 -7.12 6.11 -23.01
N TRP A 467 -7.97 5.31 -22.39
CA TRP A 467 -8.95 4.47 -23.06
C TRP A 467 -10.35 5.05 -22.89
N LYS A 468 -11.21 4.86 -23.89
CA LYS A 468 -12.65 5.13 -23.80
C LYS A 468 -13.44 3.85 -24.07
N ALA A 469 -14.29 3.44 -23.15
CA ALA A 469 -15.13 2.26 -23.28
C ALA A 469 -16.16 2.45 -24.41
N LEU A 470 -16.16 1.55 -25.39
CA LEU A 470 -17.09 1.56 -26.52
C LEU A 470 -18.40 0.84 -26.22
N ARG A 471 -18.40 -0.03 -25.20
CA ARG A 471 -19.53 -0.80 -24.68
C ARG A 471 -19.42 -0.92 -23.16
N THR A 472 -20.55 -1.13 -22.49
CA THR A 472 -20.56 -1.58 -21.08
C THR A 472 -20.04 -3.01 -21.04
N ILE A 473 -19.13 -3.31 -20.12
CA ILE A 473 -18.58 -4.65 -19.94
C ILE A 473 -19.46 -5.41 -18.95
N ASN A 474 -19.89 -6.62 -19.33
CA ASN A 474 -20.67 -7.50 -18.46
C ASN A 474 -19.75 -8.62 -17.94
N PRO A 475 -19.45 -8.68 -16.63
CA PRO A 475 -18.54 -9.67 -16.05
C PRO A 475 -18.89 -11.11 -16.46
N ALA A 476 -20.17 -11.48 -16.48
CA ALA A 476 -20.64 -12.82 -16.80
C ALA A 476 -20.44 -13.26 -18.27
N LYS A 477 -19.93 -12.37 -19.14
CA LYS A 477 -19.60 -12.66 -20.55
C LYS A 477 -18.11 -12.56 -20.88
N GLU A 478 -17.29 -12.12 -19.93
CA GLU A 478 -15.86 -11.97 -20.12
C GLU A 478 -15.11 -13.19 -19.56
N LYS A 479 -13.80 -13.28 -19.85
CA LYS A 479 -12.88 -14.25 -19.24
C LYS A 479 -11.59 -13.53 -18.89
N ASN A 480 -11.28 -13.40 -17.61
CA ASN A 480 -10.06 -12.80 -17.09
C ASN A 480 -9.70 -13.44 -15.73
N PRO A 481 -8.47 -13.28 -15.20
CA PRO A 481 -8.00 -13.98 -14.00
C PRO A 481 -8.79 -13.74 -12.72
N TRP A 482 -9.64 -12.71 -12.68
CA TRP A 482 -10.41 -12.35 -11.49
C TRP A 482 -11.79 -12.97 -11.42
N ILE A 483 -12.42 -13.33 -12.56
CA ILE A 483 -13.88 -13.55 -12.61
C ILE A 483 -14.36 -14.65 -11.64
N ASP A 484 -13.56 -15.70 -11.47
CA ASP A 484 -13.92 -16.83 -10.60
C ASP A 484 -13.71 -16.52 -9.09
N GLU A 485 -12.95 -15.48 -8.75
CA GLU A 485 -12.55 -15.12 -7.38
C GLU A 485 -12.87 -13.67 -6.97
N ILE A 486 -13.43 -12.83 -7.86
CA ILE A 486 -13.65 -11.39 -7.63
C ILE A 486 -14.54 -11.11 -6.42
N HIS A 487 -15.42 -12.07 -6.07
CA HIS A 487 -16.28 -12.03 -4.89
C HIS A 487 -15.53 -12.06 -3.55
N GLN A 488 -14.22 -12.38 -3.55
CA GLN A 488 -13.33 -12.36 -2.39
C GLN A 488 -12.64 -10.99 -2.19
N PHE A 489 -12.92 -10.03 -3.08
CA PHE A 489 -12.29 -8.70 -3.08
C PHE A 489 -13.35 -7.58 -3.00
N PRO A 490 -13.00 -6.41 -2.45
CA PRO A 490 -11.71 -6.05 -1.88
C PRO A 490 -11.45 -6.68 -0.50
N VAL A 491 -10.18 -6.95 -0.20
CA VAL A 491 -9.73 -7.35 1.14
C VAL A 491 -9.23 -6.14 1.93
N VAL A 492 -9.35 -6.18 3.26
CA VAL A 492 -8.75 -5.18 4.14
C VAL A 492 -7.24 -5.44 4.23
N VAL A 493 -6.45 -4.62 3.54
CA VAL A 493 -4.98 -4.67 3.63
C VAL A 493 -4.55 -3.84 4.84
N VAL A 494 -3.86 -4.45 5.80
CA VAL A 494 -3.49 -3.81 7.07
C VAL A 494 -2.60 -2.57 6.84
N GLU A 495 -3.06 -1.42 7.31
CA GLU A 495 -2.29 -0.18 7.28
C GLU A 495 -1.27 -0.15 8.41
N LEU A 496 -0.05 -0.64 8.15
CA LEU A 496 1.12 -0.32 8.97
C LEU A 496 1.42 1.18 8.85
N VAL A 497 0.94 1.96 9.82
CA VAL A 497 1.29 3.37 10.00
C VAL A 497 2.57 3.45 10.85
N GLU A 498 3.64 4.03 10.32
CA GLU A 498 4.79 4.39 11.15
C GLU A 498 4.41 5.59 12.03
N LEU A 499 4.54 5.44 13.35
CA LEU A 499 4.31 6.49 14.35
C LEU A 499 5.46 7.53 14.40
N ASP A 500 5.93 7.96 13.24
CA ASP A 500 6.91 9.05 13.09
C ASP A 500 6.18 10.39 12.99
N GLU A 501 6.36 11.24 14.01
CA GLU A 501 5.82 12.60 14.16
C GLU A 501 4.33 12.78 13.80
N CYS A 502 3.47 12.78 14.83
CA CYS A 502 2.08 13.24 14.72
C CYS A 502 1.99 14.76 14.48
N LYS A 503 2.33 15.22 13.27
CA LYS A 503 2.04 16.55 12.74
C LYS A 503 0.76 16.47 11.92
N SER A 504 -0.38 16.74 12.59
CA SER A 504 -1.70 16.77 11.96
C SER A 504 -1.70 17.72 10.75
N SER A 505 -1.89 17.14 9.57
CA SER A 505 -2.08 17.88 8.30
C SER A 505 -3.17 17.26 7.42
N SER A 506 -4.00 16.39 8.03
CA SER A 506 -5.26 15.87 7.52
C SER A 506 -6.40 16.43 8.37
N GLY A 507 -7.31 17.17 7.76
CA GLY A 507 -8.40 17.88 8.44
C GLY A 507 -9.55 16.99 8.91
N HIS A 508 -9.27 16.09 9.84
CA HIS A 508 -10.27 15.45 10.69
C HIS A 508 -9.86 15.64 12.16
N GLU A 509 -10.06 16.86 12.66
CA GLU A 509 -10.03 17.15 14.09
C GLU A 509 -11.32 16.59 14.70
N VAL A 510 -11.22 15.40 15.29
CA VAL A 510 -12.35 14.73 15.97
C VAL A 510 -12.37 15.22 17.42
N TRP A 511 -12.97 16.40 17.60
CA TRP A 511 -13.14 17.16 18.85
C TRP A 511 -11.90 17.89 19.39
N PHE A 512 -12.13 19.10 19.91
CA PHE A 512 -11.15 19.93 20.59
C PHE A 512 -11.75 20.45 21.89
N ALA A 513 -11.12 20.12 23.01
CA ALA A 513 -11.43 20.70 24.32
C ALA A 513 -10.12 21.25 24.92
N GLU A 514 -10.10 22.53 25.26
CA GLU A 514 -8.89 23.25 25.69
C GLU A 514 -8.55 22.95 27.16
N PHE A 515 -7.97 21.78 27.42
CA PHE A 515 -7.50 21.40 28.76
C PHE A 515 -6.14 22.03 29.08
N ARG A 516 -6.09 22.93 30.07
CA ARG A 516 -4.92 23.79 30.32
C ARG A 516 -3.78 23.17 31.15
N ARG A 517 -3.96 21.99 31.75
CA ARG A 517 -2.94 21.29 32.58
C ARG A 517 -3.13 19.77 32.56
N ASN A 518 -2.13 19.04 33.06
CA ASN A 518 -2.09 17.57 33.16
C ASN A 518 -3.44 16.97 33.56
N LEU A 519 -4.02 16.18 32.65
CA LEU A 519 -5.33 15.57 32.76
C LEU A 519 -5.19 14.05 32.60
N PHE A 520 -5.87 13.28 33.43
CA PHE A 520 -6.02 11.84 33.30
C PHE A 520 -7.46 11.52 32.91
N SER A 521 -7.67 10.61 31.97
CA SER A 521 -9.00 10.29 31.44
C SER A 521 -9.22 8.79 31.24
N CYS A 522 -10.46 8.35 31.47
CA CYS A 522 -10.91 6.98 31.19
C CYS A 522 -12.38 6.96 30.74
N GLY A 523 -12.68 6.17 29.71
CA GLY A 523 -14.07 5.88 29.31
C GLY A 523 -14.69 4.83 30.23
N SER A 524 -16.01 4.85 30.37
CA SER A 524 -16.76 3.76 31.02
C SER A 524 -17.02 2.60 30.05
N ASP A 525 -17.41 1.44 30.57
CA ASP A 525 -17.55 0.21 29.76
C ASP A 525 -18.68 0.31 28.72
N ASP A 526 -19.72 1.12 28.98
CA ASP A 526 -20.79 1.43 28.04
C ASP A 526 -20.40 2.51 26.99
N THR A 527 -19.13 2.90 26.90
CA THR A 527 -18.52 3.79 25.88
C THR A 527 -19.04 5.23 25.78
N HIS A 528 -20.09 5.59 26.51
CA HIS A 528 -20.77 6.88 26.40
C HIS A 528 -20.36 7.92 27.44
N LEU A 529 -19.66 7.52 28.52
CA LEU A 529 -19.20 8.43 29.56
C LEU A 529 -17.67 8.52 29.59
N LEU A 530 -17.15 9.75 29.66
CA LEU A 530 -15.73 10.05 29.82
C LEU A 530 -15.48 10.69 31.18
N LEU A 531 -14.74 10.01 32.05
CA LEU A 531 -14.26 10.56 33.32
C LEU A 531 -12.91 11.25 33.11
N THR A 532 -12.73 12.40 33.77
CA THR A 532 -11.47 13.13 33.82
C THR A 532 -11.15 13.57 35.25
N GLY A 533 -9.86 13.68 35.56
CA GLY A 533 -9.35 14.27 36.79
C GLY A 533 -7.98 14.90 36.58
N GLY A 534 -7.60 15.85 37.43
CA GLY A 534 -6.28 16.48 37.38
C GLY A 534 -5.98 17.37 38.58
N ALA A 535 -5.03 18.29 38.38
CA ALA A 535 -4.49 19.17 39.42
C ALA A 535 -5.47 20.24 39.96
N GLU A 536 -6.69 20.32 39.40
CA GLU A 536 -7.76 21.20 39.91
C GLU A 536 -8.53 20.58 41.09
N GLU A 537 -8.19 19.34 41.48
CA GLU A 537 -8.85 18.60 42.56
C GLU A 537 -10.35 18.30 42.29
N ILE A 538 -10.77 18.40 41.03
CA ILE A 538 -12.15 18.15 40.59
C ILE A 538 -12.15 16.94 39.65
N LEU A 539 -13.16 16.07 39.83
CA LEU A 539 -13.46 14.95 38.93
C LEU A 539 -14.68 15.34 38.07
N ARG A 540 -14.56 15.20 36.75
CA ARG A 540 -15.61 15.59 35.79
C ARG A 540 -16.00 14.43 34.89
N ILE A 541 -17.30 14.21 34.75
CA ILE A 541 -17.89 13.20 33.87
C ILE A 541 -18.58 13.91 32.70
N TYR A 542 -18.16 13.59 31.47
CA TYR A 542 -18.71 14.09 30.22
C TYR A 542 -19.56 13.01 29.55
N ASP A 543 -20.74 13.40 29.04
CA ASP A 543 -21.59 12.54 28.20
C ASP A 543 -21.21 12.73 26.74
N LEU A 544 -20.60 11.70 26.13
CA LEU A 544 -20.14 11.72 24.75
C LEU A 544 -21.30 11.74 23.74
N ASN A 545 -22.52 11.38 24.15
CA ASN A 545 -23.72 11.54 23.33
C ASN A 545 -24.28 12.98 23.38
N ARG A 546 -23.80 13.82 24.30
CA ARG A 546 -24.24 15.21 24.50
C ARG A 546 -23.05 16.15 24.75
N PRO A 547 -22.16 16.35 23.75
CA PRO A 547 -20.93 17.13 23.92
C PRO A 547 -21.16 18.61 24.29
N ASP A 548 -22.33 19.18 23.97
CA ASP A 548 -22.72 20.55 24.32
C ASP A 548 -23.24 20.69 25.77
N ALA A 549 -23.42 19.59 26.50
CA ALA A 549 -23.88 19.61 27.89
C ALA A 549 -22.73 19.94 28.85
N THR A 550 -23.03 20.70 29.90
CA THR A 550 -22.07 20.96 30.98
C THR A 550 -21.69 19.64 31.67
N PRO A 551 -20.39 19.35 31.88
CA PRO A 551 -19.97 18.12 32.53
C PRO A 551 -20.52 18.03 33.95
N LYS A 552 -20.80 16.80 34.39
CA LYS A 552 -21.18 16.52 35.77
C LYS A 552 -19.92 16.53 36.64
N GLU A 553 -19.80 17.53 37.51
CA GLU A 553 -18.74 17.57 38.51
C GLU A 553 -19.11 16.67 39.71
N VAL A 554 -18.14 15.90 40.19
CA VAL A 554 -18.20 15.13 41.44
C VAL A 554 -17.59 15.99 42.56
N ASP A 555 -17.92 15.71 43.83
CA ASP A 555 -17.46 16.52 44.97
C ASP A 555 -15.93 16.61 45.03
N LYS A 556 -15.41 17.65 45.68
CA LYS A 556 -14.00 18.04 45.55
C LYS A 556 -13.07 16.97 46.12
N SER A 557 -12.15 16.48 45.29
CA SER A 557 -11.06 15.60 45.73
C SER A 557 -10.25 16.29 46.82
N PRO A 558 -9.82 15.58 47.88
CA PRO A 558 -9.03 16.19 48.95
C PRO A 558 -7.57 16.49 48.53
N GLY A 559 -7.20 16.27 47.27
CA GLY A 559 -5.91 16.64 46.69
C GLY A 559 -5.84 16.39 45.17
N SER A 560 -4.73 16.82 44.56
CA SER A 560 -4.45 16.70 43.12
C SER A 560 -4.58 15.26 42.61
N VAL A 561 -5.45 15.03 41.63
CA VAL A 561 -5.78 13.69 41.13
C VAL A 561 -4.67 13.16 40.20
N ARG A 562 -4.15 11.96 40.52
CA ARG A 562 -3.04 11.30 39.79
C ARG A 562 -3.48 10.19 38.83
N SER A 563 -4.55 9.47 39.16
CA SER A 563 -5.12 8.41 38.33
C SER A 563 -6.60 8.23 38.64
N VAL A 564 -7.38 7.93 37.61
CA VAL A 564 -8.83 7.71 37.64
C VAL A 564 -9.19 6.43 36.89
N ALA A 565 -10.18 5.69 37.37
CA ALA A 565 -10.71 4.49 36.70
C ALA A 565 -12.20 4.31 37.02
N TRP A 566 -12.96 3.71 36.09
CA TRP A 566 -14.32 3.23 36.36
C TRP A 566 -14.28 1.84 37.01
N LEU A 567 -15.25 1.55 37.86
CA LEU A 567 -15.64 0.19 38.22
C LEU A 567 -16.74 -0.28 37.24
N HIS A 568 -16.82 -1.58 36.94
CA HIS A 568 -17.70 -2.26 35.96
C HIS A 568 -19.23 -2.05 36.10
N SER A 569 -19.70 -1.06 36.87
CA SER A 569 -21.11 -0.80 37.15
C SER A 569 -21.58 0.62 36.81
N ASP A 570 -20.71 1.47 36.24
CA ASP A 570 -20.91 2.92 35.94
C ASP A 570 -21.41 3.78 37.12
N GLN A 571 -21.50 3.18 38.31
CA GLN A 571 -22.01 3.78 39.54
C GLN A 571 -20.89 4.13 40.52
N THR A 572 -19.69 3.58 40.33
CA THR A 572 -18.54 3.79 41.20
C THR A 572 -17.31 4.16 40.38
N ILE A 573 -16.61 5.21 40.79
CA ILE A 573 -15.31 5.61 40.22
C ILE A 573 -14.22 5.53 41.29
N LEU A 574 -13.02 5.15 40.85
CA LEU A 574 -11.79 5.13 41.63
C LEU A 574 -10.99 6.39 41.35
N SER A 575 -10.49 7.06 42.38
CA SER A 575 -9.52 8.14 42.26
C SER A 575 -8.35 7.98 43.22
N SER A 576 -7.21 8.53 42.84
CA SER A 576 -6.00 8.58 43.64
C SER A 576 -5.44 10.00 43.66
N CYS A 577 -4.78 10.36 44.76
CA CYS A 577 -4.17 11.67 44.96
C CYS A 577 -2.65 11.57 44.82
N THR A 578 -2.02 12.66 44.37
CA THR A 578 -0.57 12.72 44.12
C THR A 578 0.24 12.66 45.42
N ASP A 579 -0.20 13.37 46.45
CA ASP A 579 0.56 13.59 47.70
C ASP A 579 -0.05 12.87 48.93
N MET A 580 -1.06 12.01 48.71
CA MET A 580 -1.72 11.25 49.77
C MET A 580 -1.87 9.79 49.39
N GLY A 581 -1.56 8.91 50.34
CA GLY A 581 -2.03 7.53 50.29
C GLY A 581 -3.57 7.45 50.26
N GLY A 582 -4.05 6.29 49.86
CA GLY A 582 -5.46 5.94 49.81
C GLY A 582 -6.07 6.00 48.42
N VAL A 583 -6.71 4.92 47.98
CA VAL A 583 -7.57 4.91 46.80
C VAL A 583 -9.00 5.21 47.21
N ARG A 584 -9.60 6.26 46.67
CA ARG A 584 -10.93 6.76 47.05
C ARG A 584 -11.97 6.24 46.07
N LEU A 585 -13.03 5.64 46.60
CA LEU A 585 -14.17 5.13 45.85
C LEU A 585 -15.32 6.12 45.99
N TRP A 586 -15.84 6.60 44.87
CA TRP A 586 -16.92 7.57 44.83
C TRP A 586 -18.18 6.95 44.24
N ASP A 587 -19.33 7.12 44.89
CA ASP A 587 -20.64 6.81 44.29
C ASP A 587 -21.01 7.98 43.35
N VAL A 588 -21.17 7.69 42.06
CA VAL A 588 -21.41 8.65 40.98
C VAL A 588 -22.78 9.34 41.10
N ARG A 589 -23.75 8.74 41.79
CA ARG A 589 -25.10 9.27 41.99
C ARG A 589 -25.16 10.28 43.13
N THR A 590 -24.42 10.04 44.20
CA THR A 590 -24.32 10.91 45.41
C THR A 590 -23.18 11.92 45.31
N GLY A 591 -22.19 11.66 44.47
CA GLY A 591 -20.99 12.47 44.30
C GLY A 591 -19.98 12.35 45.45
N LYS A 592 -20.16 11.43 46.40
CA LYS A 592 -19.38 11.35 47.65
C LYS A 592 -18.47 10.13 47.70
N ILE A 593 -17.39 10.25 48.48
CA ILE A 593 -16.52 9.13 48.82
C ILE A 593 -17.30 8.14 49.70
N VAL A 594 -17.44 6.91 49.23
CA VAL A 594 -18.07 5.77 49.94
C VAL A 594 -17.04 5.07 50.82
N GLN A 595 -15.82 4.88 50.30
CA GLN A 595 -14.76 4.14 50.98
C GLN A 595 -13.38 4.64 50.52
N THR A 596 -12.37 4.48 51.38
CA THR A 596 -10.95 4.64 51.03
C THR A 596 -10.23 3.32 51.29
N LEU A 597 -9.42 2.87 50.34
CA LEU A 597 -8.53 1.70 50.50
C LEU A 597 -7.16 2.20 50.96
N ASP A 598 -6.75 1.86 52.17
CA ASP A 598 -5.51 2.40 52.75
C ASP A 598 -4.25 1.85 52.08
N THR A 599 -3.47 2.74 51.45
CA THR A 599 -2.15 2.45 50.88
C THR A 599 -1.05 3.06 51.76
N LYS A 600 0.14 2.44 51.81
CA LYS A 600 1.23 2.89 52.71
C LYS A 600 1.97 4.11 52.15
N SER A 601 1.82 4.34 50.85
CA SER A 601 2.44 5.40 50.05
C SER A 601 1.40 5.96 49.07
N PRO A 602 1.65 7.13 48.46
CA PRO A 602 0.88 7.59 47.33
C PRO A 602 0.89 6.56 46.19
N MET A 603 -0.25 6.42 45.52
CA MET A 603 -0.45 5.40 44.50
C MET A 603 -0.13 5.97 43.11
N THR A 604 0.72 5.26 42.36
CA THR A 604 1.18 5.66 41.02
C THR A 604 0.20 5.23 39.92
N SER A 605 -0.42 4.04 40.07
CA SER A 605 -1.44 3.53 39.14
C SER A 605 -2.49 2.64 39.80
N ALA A 606 -3.73 2.75 39.29
CA ALA A 606 -4.84 1.84 39.55
C ALA A 606 -5.32 1.22 38.25
N GLU A 607 -5.86 0.01 38.32
CA GLU A 607 -6.56 -0.68 37.23
C GLU A 607 -7.63 -1.60 37.82
N VAL A 608 -8.79 -1.71 37.17
CA VAL A 608 -9.79 -2.73 37.48
C VAL A 608 -9.64 -3.85 36.47
N SER A 609 -9.63 -5.10 36.92
CA SER A 609 -9.51 -6.26 36.04
C SER A 609 -10.74 -6.41 35.14
N GLN A 610 -10.56 -6.95 33.92
CA GLN A 610 -11.65 -7.04 32.93
C GLN A 610 -12.83 -7.94 33.37
N ASP A 611 -12.62 -8.85 34.33
CA ASP A 611 -13.67 -9.65 34.98
C ASP A 611 -14.44 -8.90 36.09
N GLY A 612 -14.10 -7.63 36.34
CA GLY A 612 -14.68 -6.79 37.39
C GLY A 612 -14.42 -7.29 38.81
N CYS A 613 -13.56 -8.29 39.02
CA CYS A 613 -13.39 -8.96 40.31
C CYS A 613 -12.30 -8.33 41.19
N TYR A 614 -11.29 -7.72 40.59
CA TYR A 614 -10.10 -7.23 41.28
C TYR A 614 -9.76 -5.78 40.93
N ILE A 615 -9.32 -5.02 41.94
CA ILE A 615 -8.67 -3.73 41.78
C ILE A 615 -7.18 -3.95 42.02
N THR A 616 -6.35 -3.61 41.03
CA THR A 616 -4.88 -3.63 41.11
C THR A 616 -4.38 -2.23 41.42
N THR A 617 -3.52 -2.08 42.43
CA THR A 617 -2.95 -0.78 42.84
C THR A 617 -1.43 -0.90 43.00
N ALA A 618 -0.67 -0.01 42.38
CA ALA A 618 0.75 0.16 42.63
C ALA A 618 0.96 1.30 43.63
N ASP A 619 1.44 0.99 44.84
CA ASP A 619 1.75 1.97 45.87
C ASP A 619 3.20 1.80 46.36
N GLY A 620 4.07 2.74 45.97
CA GLY A 620 5.49 2.67 46.27
C GLY A 620 6.15 1.40 45.73
N SER A 621 6.87 0.69 46.59
CA SER A 621 7.46 -0.62 46.29
C SER A 621 6.49 -1.81 46.52
N THR A 622 5.17 -1.61 46.49
CA THR A 622 4.19 -2.71 46.61
C THR A 622 3.14 -2.70 45.50
N VAL A 623 2.75 -3.89 45.04
CA VAL A 623 1.58 -4.11 44.19
C VAL A 623 0.54 -4.87 44.99
N LYS A 624 -0.66 -4.30 45.11
CA LYS A 624 -1.78 -4.87 45.88
C LYS A 624 -2.96 -5.17 44.99
N PHE A 625 -3.68 -6.22 45.37
CA PHE A 625 -4.91 -6.67 44.74
C PHE A 625 -6.02 -6.65 45.78
N TRP A 626 -7.13 -6.00 45.46
CA TRP A 626 -8.30 -5.85 46.32
C TRP A 626 -9.53 -6.45 45.64
N TYR A 627 -10.45 -7.04 46.38
CA TYR A 627 -11.73 -7.48 45.81
C TYR A 627 -12.61 -6.28 45.44
N ALA A 628 -13.07 -6.19 44.20
CA ALA A 628 -13.93 -5.10 43.74
C ALA A 628 -15.32 -5.06 44.41
N ASN A 629 -15.81 -6.20 44.91
CA ASN A 629 -17.17 -6.31 45.47
C ASN A 629 -17.28 -5.95 46.96
N HIS A 630 -16.22 -6.11 47.74
CA HIS A 630 -16.21 -5.89 49.19
C HIS A 630 -14.91 -5.26 49.72
N TYR A 631 -14.01 -4.88 48.82
CA TYR A 631 -12.84 -4.04 49.09
C TYR A 631 -11.82 -4.61 50.08
N GLY A 632 -11.89 -5.93 50.36
CA GLY A 632 -10.88 -6.65 51.13
C GLY A 632 -9.59 -6.84 50.35
N LEU A 633 -8.45 -6.70 51.03
CA LEU A 633 -7.13 -6.98 50.45
C LEU A 633 -6.99 -8.49 50.18
N VAL A 634 -6.73 -8.85 48.92
CA VAL A 634 -6.53 -10.23 48.47
C VAL A 634 -5.07 -10.64 48.71
N LYS A 635 -4.14 -9.85 48.18
CA LYS A 635 -2.69 -10.09 48.21
C LYS A 635 -1.93 -8.76 48.12
N SER A 636 -0.76 -8.73 48.74
CA SER A 636 0.26 -7.69 48.59
C SER A 636 1.54 -8.37 48.14
N TYR A 637 2.20 -7.81 47.13
CA TYR A 637 3.49 -8.25 46.62
C TYR A 637 4.51 -7.14 46.85
N ASP A 638 5.56 -7.44 47.61
CA ASP A 638 6.71 -6.54 47.79
C ASP A 638 7.61 -6.61 46.55
N MET A 639 7.97 -5.46 46.00
CA MET A 639 8.70 -5.32 44.75
C MET A 639 10.14 -4.84 44.99
N PRO A 640 11.11 -5.23 44.13
CA PRO A 640 12.51 -4.86 44.30
C PRO A 640 12.79 -3.37 44.02
N CYS A 641 11.83 -2.65 43.45
CA CYS A 641 11.92 -1.25 43.06
C CYS A 641 10.61 -0.51 43.39
N ASN A 642 10.64 0.82 43.30
CA ASN A 642 9.44 1.64 43.28
C ASN A 642 8.67 1.38 41.97
N VAL A 643 7.37 1.11 42.07
CA VAL A 643 6.51 0.69 40.95
C VAL A 643 5.70 1.87 40.45
N GLU A 644 5.84 2.20 39.17
CA GLU A 644 5.03 3.23 38.51
C GLU A 644 3.73 2.64 37.95
N SER A 645 3.77 1.39 37.49
CA SER A 645 2.62 0.77 36.84
C SER A 645 2.54 -0.73 37.06
N ALA A 646 1.33 -1.25 37.26
CA ALA A 646 1.03 -2.69 37.31
C ALA A 646 -0.29 -3.02 36.60
N SER A 647 -0.38 -4.21 36.01
CA SER A 647 -1.54 -4.68 35.24
C SER A 647 -1.74 -6.19 35.35
N LEU A 648 -3.00 -6.64 35.50
CA LEU A 648 -3.38 -8.05 35.64
C LEU A 648 -3.76 -8.66 34.28
N GLU A 649 -3.39 -9.92 34.03
CA GLU A 649 -3.73 -10.66 32.80
C GLU A 649 -5.26 -10.88 32.69
N PRO A 650 -5.96 -10.26 31.70
CA PRO A 650 -7.42 -10.22 31.71
C PRO A 650 -8.09 -11.56 31.37
N LYS A 651 -7.45 -12.41 30.56
CA LYS A 651 -8.05 -13.63 30.00
C LYS A 651 -8.15 -14.79 30.99
N PHE A 652 -7.20 -14.89 31.92
CA PHE A 652 -7.11 -16.01 32.86
C PHE A 652 -6.82 -15.60 34.31
N GLY A 653 -6.50 -14.33 34.59
CA GLY A 653 -6.15 -13.87 35.94
C GLY A 653 -4.98 -14.64 36.56
N ASN A 654 -4.10 -15.25 35.76
CA ASN A 654 -3.05 -16.13 36.28
C ASN A 654 -1.72 -15.40 36.46
N LYS A 655 -1.51 -14.27 35.77
CA LYS A 655 -0.28 -13.48 35.84
C LYS A 655 -0.57 -12.00 36.02
N PHE A 656 0.39 -11.25 36.56
CA PHE A 656 0.41 -9.79 36.47
C PHE A 656 1.79 -9.32 36.02
N VAL A 657 1.84 -8.11 35.45
CA VAL A 657 3.07 -7.40 35.09
C VAL A 657 3.22 -6.14 35.90
N ALA A 658 4.46 -5.76 36.19
CA ALA A 658 4.80 -4.52 36.88
C ALA A 658 6.07 -3.89 36.28
N GLY A 659 6.08 -2.56 36.22
CA GLY A 659 7.20 -1.75 35.73
C GLY A 659 7.45 -0.55 36.65
N GLY A 660 8.71 -0.13 36.75
CA GLY A 660 9.13 0.92 37.67
C GLY A 660 10.53 1.45 37.40
N GLU A 661 11.20 1.93 38.45
CA GLU A 661 12.49 2.62 38.37
C GLU A 661 13.67 1.73 37.94
N ASP A 662 13.59 0.40 38.11
CA ASP A 662 14.71 -0.52 37.84
C ASP A 662 14.92 -0.86 36.36
N LEU A 663 14.28 -0.11 35.45
CA LEU A 663 14.35 -0.24 33.98
C LEU A 663 13.80 -1.57 33.43
N TRP A 664 13.19 -2.42 34.28
CA TRP A 664 12.80 -3.78 33.92
C TRP A 664 11.27 -3.92 33.95
N VAL A 665 10.74 -4.86 33.15
CA VAL A 665 9.34 -5.28 33.28
C VAL A 665 9.31 -6.68 33.88
N HIS A 666 8.68 -6.81 35.04
CA HIS A 666 8.61 -8.05 35.80
C HIS A 666 7.27 -8.75 35.57
N VAL A 667 7.31 -10.08 35.46
CA VAL A 667 6.11 -10.93 35.33
C VAL A 667 6.01 -11.88 36.52
N PHE A 668 4.85 -11.92 37.16
CA PHE A 668 4.56 -12.74 38.35
C PHE A 668 3.29 -13.56 38.18
N TYR A 669 3.18 -14.67 38.94
CA TYR A 669 1.94 -15.43 39.05
C TYR A 669 1.00 -14.85 40.11
N PHE A 670 -0.27 -14.67 39.74
CA PHE A 670 -1.35 -14.27 40.66
C PHE A 670 -2.06 -15.49 41.27
N HIS A 671 -2.32 -16.55 40.49
CA HIS A 671 -2.90 -17.81 40.97
C HIS A 671 -1.91 -18.99 40.85
N ARG A 672 -1.80 -19.80 41.92
CA ARG A 672 -0.94 -20.99 41.96
C ARG A 672 -1.82 -22.24 41.89
N ALA A 673 -2.04 -22.77 40.69
CA ALA A 673 -2.82 -23.98 40.51
C ALA A 673 -2.11 -25.19 41.12
N MET A 674 -2.75 -25.86 42.09
CA MET A 674 -2.35 -27.21 42.50
C MET A 674 -2.70 -28.21 41.39
N ARG A 675 -1.71 -28.93 40.85
CA ARG A 675 -1.92 -30.27 40.30
C ARG A 675 -1.55 -31.29 41.37
N LEU A 676 -2.42 -32.28 41.58
CA LEU A 676 -2.23 -33.35 42.56
C LEU A 676 -1.17 -34.38 42.09
N HIS A 677 -0.62 -35.12 43.06
CA HIS A 677 0.19 -36.35 42.91
C HIS A 677 1.59 -36.19 42.27
N THR A 678 2.70 -36.69 42.85
CA THR A 678 2.92 -37.46 44.10
C THR A 678 4.36 -37.24 44.63
N GLN A 679 4.61 -37.63 45.90
CA GLN A 679 5.92 -37.75 46.57
C GLN A 679 6.62 -36.47 47.08
N VAL A 680 6.31 -36.17 48.35
CA VAL A 680 7.23 -35.78 49.44
C VAL A 680 8.61 -35.23 49.05
N HIS A 681 8.80 -33.91 49.18
CA HIS A 681 9.96 -33.37 49.92
C HIS A 681 9.67 -31.97 50.50
N GLN A 682 9.74 -31.91 51.84
CA GLN A 682 10.12 -30.78 52.70
C GLN A 682 9.90 -29.34 52.19
N PHE A 683 8.86 -28.68 52.69
CA PHE A 683 8.66 -27.23 52.54
C PHE A 683 9.71 -26.44 53.34
N GLN A 684 10.50 -25.62 52.63
CA GLN A 684 11.28 -24.52 53.23
C GLN A 684 10.92 -23.21 52.52
N LEU A 685 10.44 -22.24 53.30
CA LEU A 685 10.07 -20.91 52.78
C LEU A 685 11.33 -20.15 52.31
N SER A 686 11.32 -19.71 51.06
CA SER A 686 12.29 -18.78 50.46
C SER A 686 11.61 -17.96 49.35
N PRO A 687 12.15 -16.80 48.95
CA PRO A 687 11.32 -15.65 48.57
C PRO A 687 10.87 -15.57 47.11
N LEU A 688 9.83 -14.76 46.90
CA LEU A 688 9.32 -14.14 45.67
C LEU A 688 10.08 -14.48 44.36
N GLN A 689 9.63 -15.51 43.66
CA GLN A 689 10.22 -15.91 42.37
C GLN A 689 9.49 -15.21 41.21
N SER A 690 10.10 -14.15 40.65
CA SER A 690 9.69 -13.58 39.36
C SER A 690 9.88 -14.62 38.24
N MET A 691 8.91 -14.75 37.34
CA MET A 691 8.99 -15.73 36.25
C MET A 691 10.09 -15.37 35.25
N THR A 692 10.05 -14.11 34.83
CA THR A 692 10.84 -13.55 33.74
C THR A 692 10.95 -12.06 33.97
N CYS A 693 12.17 -11.53 33.76
CA CYS A 693 12.42 -10.10 33.70
C CYS A 693 12.71 -9.71 32.25
N ASN A 694 11.84 -8.92 31.66
CA ASN A 694 12.02 -8.42 30.30
C ASN A 694 12.92 -7.19 30.32
N LYS A 695 14.18 -7.41 29.93
CA LYS A 695 15.26 -6.43 29.98
C LYS A 695 15.36 -5.59 28.70
N GLY A 696 16.03 -4.45 28.82
CA GLY A 696 16.61 -3.72 27.68
C GLY A 696 16.09 -2.30 27.49
N TYR A 697 15.25 -1.79 28.40
CA TYR A 697 15.00 -0.35 28.49
C TYR A 697 16.22 0.38 29.08
N HIS A 698 16.39 1.64 28.69
CA HIS A 698 17.47 2.51 29.17
C HIS A 698 16.95 3.67 30.05
N GLY A 699 15.70 3.57 30.53
CA GLY A 699 15.04 4.51 31.43
C GLY A 699 13.90 3.82 32.22
N PRO A 700 13.40 4.43 33.31
CA PRO A 700 12.27 3.92 34.09
C PRO A 700 11.06 3.54 33.23
N VAL A 701 10.29 2.55 33.66
CA VAL A 701 9.07 2.09 32.98
C VAL A 701 7.84 2.69 33.66
N HIS A 702 7.30 3.77 33.10
CA HIS A 702 6.18 4.51 33.69
C HIS A 702 4.79 3.89 33.46
N CYS A 703 4.64 2.98 32.49
CA CYS A 703 3.36 2.38 32.16
C CYS A 703 3.52 0.93 31.67
N VAL A 704 2.69 0.02 32.18
CA VAL A 704 2.50 -1.35 31.69
C VAL A 704 1.00 -1.65 31.58
N ARG A 705 0.53 -2.23 30.47
CA ARG A 705 -0.87 -2.67 30.31
C ARG A 705 -0.96 -3.93 29.48
N PHE A 706 -1.76 -4.90 29.92
CA PHE A 706 -2.15 -6.03 29.09
C PHE A 706 -3.06 -5.61 27.93
N SER A 707 -2.95 -6.31 26.80
CA SER A 707 -3.98 -6.27 25.76
C SER A 707 -5.25 -6.98 26.28
N PRO A 708 -6.47 -6.58 25.85
CA PRO A 708 -7.71 -7.24 26.28
C PRO A 708 -7.76 -8.75 25.98
N GLY A 709 -7.02 -9.21 24.97
CA GLY A 709 -6.89 -10.64 24.64
C GLY A 709 -5.92 -11.43 25.55
N GLY A 710 -5.13 -10.77 26.40
CA GLY A 710 -4.11 -11.41 27.26
C GLY A 710 -2.90 -12.02 26.54
N GLU A 711 -2.87 -11.97 25.20
CA GLU A 711 -1.83 -12.57 24.32
C GLU A 711 -0.60 -11.66 24.13
N SER A 712 -0.69 -10.42 24.60
CA SER A 712 0.44 -9.49 24.69
C SER A 712 0.21 -8.43 25.76
N TYR A 713 1.28 -7.72 26.14
CA TYR A 713 1.21 -6.50 26.94
C TYR A 713 2.16 -5.43 26.40
N ALA A 714 1.78 -4.17 26.56
CA ALA A 714 2.56 -3.00 26.20
C ALA A 714 3.28 -2.44 27.43
N SER A 715 4.46 -1.84 27.22
CA SER A 715 5.15 -1.06 28.23
C SER A 715 5.81 0.20 27.63
N GLY A 716 5.78 1.31 28.36
CA GLY A 716 6.36 2.60 27.95
C GLY A 716 7.41 3.08 28.94
N SER A 717 8.56 3.54 28.42
CA SER A 717 9.72 3.95 29.20
C SER A 717 10.15 5.39 28.92
N GLU A 718 10.85 5.99 29.89
CA GLU A 718 11.54 7.28 29.74
C GLU A 718 12.63 7.24 28.64
N ASP A 719 13.09 6.06 28.19
CA ASP A 719 14.03 5.94 27.06
C ASP A 719 13.44 6.30 25.68
N GLY A 720 12.19 6.76 25.65
CA GLY A 720 11.48 7.17 24.44
C GLY A 720 10.89 6.00 23.65
N THR A 721 10.96 4.76 24.16
CA THR A 721 10.41 3.58 23.48
C THR A 721 9.17 3.01 24.15
N ILE A 722 8.22 2.56 23.32
CA ILE A 722 7.14 1.65 23.70
C ILE A 722 7.50 0.27 23.15
N ARG A 723 7.32 -0.79 23.94
CA ARG A 723 7.55 -2.18 23.50
C ARG A 723 6.30 -3.01 23.74
N ILE A 724 6.05 -3.93 22.83
CA ILE A 724 4.97 -4.92 22.92
C ILE A 724 5.62 -6.28 23.16
N TRP A 725 5.22 -6.94 24.24
CA TRP A 725 5.72 -8.26 24.64
C TRP A 725 4.64 -9.30 24.38
N GLN A 726 4.99 -10.39 23.69
CA GLN A 726 4.06 -11.49 23.43
C GLN A 726 4.09 -12.49 24.60
N THR A 727 2.92 -12.88 25.08
CA THR A 727 2.73 -13.97 26.04
C THR A 727 2.40 -15.24 25.25
N GLY A 728 3.45 -15.99 24.90
CA GLY A 728 3.46 -17.04 23.87
C GLY A 728 2.45 -18.20 24.02
N PRO A 729 2.32 -19.04 22.97
CA PRO A 729 1.19 -19.95 22.77
C PRO A 729 1.16 -21.14 23.75
N LEU A 730 -0.05 -21.69 23.91
CA LEU A 730 -0.30 -22.99 24.51
C LEU A 730 0.55 -24.07 23.83
N ALA A 731 1.13 -24.96 24.63
CA ALA A 731 1.68 -26.20 24.10
C ALA A 731 0.56 -27.00 23.42
N HIS A 732 0.86 -27.61 22.27
CA HIS A 732 0.07 -28.72 21.79
C HIS A 732 0.13 -29.83 22.85
N ASP A 733 -1.01 -30.20 23.43
CA ASP A 733 -1.14 -31.53 24.01
C ASP A 733 -0.87 -32.54 22.88
N GLU A 734 -0.01 -33.52 23.15
CA GLU A 734 0.19 -34.68 22.29
C GLU A 734 -1.07 -35.55 22.35
N SER A 735 -2.09 -35.19 21.58
CA SER A 735 -3.21 -36.08 21.31
C SER A 735 -2.70 -37.21 20.42
N GLU A 736 -2.32 -38.34 21.02
CA GLU A 736 -2.05 -39.57 20.30
C GLU A 736 -3.23 -39.90 19.38
N GLY A 737 -3.00 -39.78 18.08
CA GLY A 737 -3.94 -40.28 17.09
C GLY A 737 -3.90 -41.80 17.10
N LEU A 738 -4.91 -42.44 17.72
CA LEU A 738 -5.09 -43.88 17.59
C LEU A 738 -5.21 -44.27 16.12
N SER A 739 -4.17 -44.90 15.58
CA SER A 739 -4.24 -45.69 14.36
C SER A 739 -4.39 -47.18 14.72
N PRO A 740 -5.54 -47.82 14.44
CA PRO A 740 -5.71 -49.24 14.71
C PRO A 740 -5.09 -50.06 13.57
N ASN A 741 -3.94 -50.68 13.83
CA ASN A 741 -3.52 -52.00 13.35
C ASN A 741 -2.08 -52.27 13.80
N GLY A 742 -1.88 -53.28 14.64
CA GLY A 742 -0.58 -53.54 15.25
C GLY A 742 0.24 -54.62 14.57
N THR A 743 1.46 -54.81 15.06
CA THR A 743 2.04 -56.16 15.28
C THR A 743 3.12 -56.06 16.36
N LEU A 744 3.26 -57.11 17.19
CA LEU A 744 4.27 -57.16 18.24
C LEU A 744 5.63 -57.54 17.65
N GLU A 745 6.74 -56.99 18.19
CA GLU A 745 7.91 -57.82 18.52
C GLU A 745 8.83 -57.25 19.61
N LYS A 746 8.65 -57.80 20.82
CA LYS A 746 9.61 -58.20 21.87
C LYS A 746 10.78 -57.31 22.32
N GLU A 747 10.82 -57.16 23.65
CA GLU A 747 11.94 -56.75 24.49
C GLU A 747 13.16 -57.71 24.41
N LYS A 748 14.35 -57.15 24.68
CA LYS A 748 15.42 -57.70 25.54
C LYS A 748 16.33 -56.53 25.94
N ALA A 749 16.27 -56.03 27.19
CA ALA A 749 16.78 -56.60 28.45
C ALA A 749 18.22 -56.16 28.75
N ASN A 750 18.39 -55.48 29.89
CA ASN A 750 19.65 -54.99 30.44
C ASN A 750 20.65 -56.12 30.74
N ALA A 751 21.94 -55.83 30.56
CA ALA A 751 23.01 -56.16 31.53
C ALA A 751 24.33 -55.49 31.08
N GLU A 752 24.85 -54.55 31.88
CA GLU A 752 26.07 -54.75 32.68
C GLU A 752 26.49 -53.42 33.32
N GLU A 753 26.63 -53.47 34.64
CA GLU A 753 27.00 -52.34 35.51
C GLU A 753 28.49 -52.42 35.88
N GLU A 754 28.98 -51.29 36.40
CA GLU A 754 30.13 -51.17 37.32
C GLU A 754 31.61 -51.20 36.82
N VAL A 755 32.28 -50.10 37.20
CA VAL A 755 33.68 -50.02 37.68
C VAL A 755 34.81 -50.20 36.65
N HIS A 756 35.47 -49.09 36.28
CA HIS A 756 36.57 -48.57 37.11
C HIS A 756 36.88 -47.08 36.86
N TYR A 757 37.63 -46.49 37.80
CA TYR A 757 37.77 -45.04 38.02
C TYR A 757 39.21 -44.56 37.69
N LEU A 758 39.30 -43.41 37.00
CA LEU A 758 40.47 -42.50 36.87
C LEU A 758 41.71 -42.82 36.00
N LYS A 759 42.26 -41.70 35.50
CA LYS A 759 43.58 -41.45 34.87
C LYS A 759 43.76 -42.09 33.48
N LYS A 760 43.80 -41.33 32.38
CA LYS A 760 44.45 -40.02 32.15
C LYS A 760 45.91 -40.00 32.65
N ARG A 761 46.78 -40.68 31.88
CA ARG A 761 48.21 -40.37 31.81
C ARG A 761 48.78 -40.65 30.42
N MET A 762 48.31 -39.88 29.44
CA MET A 762 49.08 -39.30 28.32
C MET A 762 48.42 -37.97 27.98
#